data_AF-A0A8H4WQW4-F1
#
_entry.id   AF-A0A8H4WQW4-F1
#
_cell.length_a   1.000
_cell.length_b   1.000
_cell.length_c   1.000
_cell.angle_alpha   90.00
_cell.angle_beta   90.00
_cell.angle_gamma   90.00
#
_symmetry.space_group_name_H-M   'P 1'
#
loop_
_entity.id
_entity.type
_entity.pdbx_description
1 polymer ?
#
loop_
_entity_poly.entity_id
_entity_poly.type
_entity_poly.pdbx_seq_one_letter_code
_entity_poly.pdbx_strand_id
1 'polypeptide(L)'
;MVALPEPLASFKRTPLLFTHPSPLHPLHNLTRHVNSTTSTKAQIWAKREDCSSGLGLGGNKIRKLEYVIPSALAQGCDTLISTGGTQSNHMRQVAAVGSHLGLKTVLVPQVHGSPGSEVFAQAGNVQVNGILGAELAVSNTPLEDVAADVEKQGGRPYVIASGASAHLHGGLGFARWAFEVVEQETAHGIFFDTIVVPVASGGTIAGMIAGFKLADRSGGQSRSIIGIDTYNKAAGVLEATILEIARRTAKLIGIGENAVQPDDVILDTRFNTGTHTAWDDNTARGVKLIGKLEGIVADPIYSGRTVGAILQKAENGELDGSRYVLFVHTGGQAALSAFPNMSVIRPVTKVFIMLSQPNPYDSVKVANLFTVRFSNLFDRDSKELDTLLKACERDGFIYLDLQDSSSAKLWRDLDRVSEIAKRWFSQPVEDKLKTPTVSLAHGFKATGNQSGAVKSLKDGFEALKIGRSELLGRWALPSVVEENLELFDQFNTSCHFILKLLLDCLSDGLNLRGPARLDTHHRDDARSKSTLYFLHYPPGTQNLNEVGQNMHTDIGTLTLLFAPQWGLQVVSPVTGAWEYVQPREGHAIINVADTLRFLSNKRFRSALHRVLPIGGVQKEDRYAVSYFLRAADDTEFKDSNDEDSDAKSWYLTKYHTYELPHDVQGEQTVLSGGMAQELQATF
;
A
#
# COMPACT_ATOMS: atom_id res chain seq x y z
N MET A 1 4.57 22.37 37.34
CA MET A 1 3.78 21.28 37.96
C MET A 1 2.33 21.71 37.88
N VAL A 2 1.47 20.87 37.30
CA VAL A 2 0.05 21.19 37.16
C VAL A 2 -0.60 21.36 38.53
N ALA A 3 -1.22 22.51 38.77
CA ALA A 3 -1.95 22.78 40.00
C ALA A 3 -3.25 21.96 40.00
N LEU A 4 -3.44 21.15 41.05
CA LEU A 4 -4.61 20.30 41.21
C LEU A 4 -5.41 20.74 42.45
N PRO A 5 -6.74 20.74 42.39
CA PRO A 5 -7.57 20.99 43.56
C PRO A 5 -7.59 19.77 44.50
N GLU A 6 -7.90 20.01 45.77
CA GLU A 6 -8.26 18.92 46.68
C GLU A 6 -9.67 18.40 46.37
N PRO A 7 -9.94 17.08 46.56
CA PRO A 7 -9.05 16.05 47.10
C PRO A 7 -8.09 15.42 46.06
N LEU A 8 -8.16 15.79 44.77
CA LEU A 8 -7.34 15.15 43.72
C LEU A 8 -5.83 15.30 43.97
N ALA A 9 -5.39 16.42 44.55
CA ALA A 9 -4.00 16.66 44.90
C ALA A 9 -3.47 15.74 46.02
N SER A 10 -4.33 15.30 46.95
CA SER A 10 -3.93 14.45 48.09
C SER A 10 -3.59 12.99 47.73
N PHE A 11 -4.01 12.50 46.56
CA PHE A 11 -3.77 11.10 46.19
C PHE A 11 -2.28 10.83 45.94
N LYS A 12 -1.73 9.85 46.66
CA LYS A 12 -0.34 9.41 46.50
C LYS A 12 -0.10 8.95 45.06
N ARG A 13 1.06 9.33 44.52
CA ARG A 13 1.49 9.02 43.16
C ARG A 13 2.90 8.47 43.16
N THR A 14 3.14 7.39 42.43
CA THR A 14 4.49 6.94 42.07
C THR A 14 4.88 7.63 40.76
N PRO A 15 5.94 8.44 40.70
CA PRO A 15 6.39 9.07 39.46
C PRO A 15 6.92 8.02 38.47
N LEU A 16 6.19 7.80 37.37
CA LEU A 16 6.53 6.89 36.29
C LEU A 16 6.55 7.59 34.92
N LEU A 17 6.00 8.80 34.83
CA LEU A 17 6.07 9.68 33.67
C LEU A 17 7.30 10.58 33.71
N PHE A 18 7.64 11.18 32.56
CA PHE A 18 8.58 12.29 32.54
C PHE A 18 8.08 13.47 33.39
N THR A 19 9.01 14.35 33.79
CA THR A 19 8.71 15.47 34.70
C THR A 19 7.87 16.56 34.05
N HIS A 20 7.89 16.66 32.72
CA HIS A 20 7.02 17.53 31.94
C HIS A 20 5.75 16.79 31.51
N PRO A 21 4.60 17.49 31.34
CA PRO A 21 3.41 16.92 30.74
C PRO A 21 3.71 16.26 29.38
N SER A 22 2.91 15.28 29.00
CA SER A 22 3.08 14.67 27.67
C SER A 22 2.91 15.73 26.58
N PRO A 23 3.68 15.66 25.48
CA PRO A 23 3.64 16.69 24.44
C PRO A 23 2.24 16.88 23.86
N LEU A 24 1.92 18.14 23.56
CA LEU A 24 0.70 18.56 22.87
C LEU A 24 1.15 19.39 21.67
N HIS A 25 0.76 18.99 20.46
CA HIS A 25 1.21 19.68 19.24
C HIS A 25 0.20 19.53 18.09
N PRO A 26 0.18 20.47 17.14
CA PRO A 26 -0.67 20.37 15.96
C PRO A 26 -0.20 19.25 15.03
N LEU A 27 -1.14 18.68 14.27
CA LEU A 27 -0.91 17.77 13.15
C LEU A 27 -1.17 18.55 11.86
N HIS A 28 -0.20 19.37 11.45
CA HIS A 28 -0.38 20.35 10.37
C HIS A 28 -0.68 19.72 9.02
N ASN A 29 -0.02 18.61 8.68
CA ASN A 29 -0.17 17.97 7.37
C ASN A 29 -1.45 17.14 7.30
N LEU A 30 -1.82 16.46 8.40
CA LEU A 30 -3.08 15.77 8.54
C LEU A 30 -4.25 16.75 8.51
N THR A 31 -4.14 17.88 9.23
CA THR A 31 -5.14 18.97 9.17
C THR A 31 -5.31 19.48 7.75
N ARG A 32 -4.20 19.76 7.04
CA ARG A 32 -4.24 20.22 5.64
C ARG A 32 -4.89 19.18 4.73
N HIS A 33 -4.52 17.91 4.89
CA HIS A 33 -5.09 16.82 4.12
C HIS A 33 -6.61 16.75 4.33
N VAL A 34 -7.07 16.65 5.58
CA VAL A 34 -8.49 16.58 5.92
C VAL A 34 -9.27 17.79 5.40
N ASN A 35 -8.78 19.01 5.65
CA ASN A 35 -9.46 20.23 5.20
C ASN A 35 -9.47 20.41 3.67
N SER A 36 -8.59 19.70 2.95
CA SER A 36 -8.55 19.71 1.47
C SER A 36 -9.49 18.68 0.83
N THR A 37 -9.89 17.65 1.58
CA THR A 37 -10.72 16.55 1.07
C THR A 37 -12.12 16.52 1.67
N THR A 38 -12.45 17.43 2.58
CA THR A 38 -13.72 17.44 3.34
C THR A 38 -14.22 18.88 3.58
N SER A 39 -15.44 19.02 4.09
CA SER A 39 -16.06 20.31 4.42
C SER A 39 -15.49 20.95 5.70
N THR A 40 -14.91 20.17 6.62
CA THR A 40 -14.45 20.69 7.91
C THR A 40 -13.31 21.71 7.76
N LYS A 41 -13.21 22.57 8.79
CA LYS A 41 -12.11 23.52 9.00
C LYS A 41 -11.40 23.29 10.33
N ALA A 42 -11.68 22.16 10.98
CA ALA A 42 -11.08 21.82 12.25
C ALA A 42 -9.55 21.75 12.14
N GLN A 43 -8.87 22.20 13.19
CA GLN A 43 -7.45 21.94 13.36
C GLN A 43 -7.26 20.69 14.19
N ILE A 44 -6.54 19.71 13.66
CA ILE A 44 -6.28 18.44 14.33
C ILE A 44 -4.95 18.54 15.08
N TRP A 45 -4.96 18.17 16.36
CA TRP A 45 -3.81 18.16 17.26
C TRP A 45 -3.64 16.77 17.86
N ALA A 46 -2.45 16.46 18.36
CA ALA A 46 -2.16 15.25 19.08
C ALA A 46 -1.71 15.52 20.52
N LYS A 47 -2.27 14.78 21.47
CA LYS A 47 -1.66 14.58 22.80
C LYS A 47 -0.87 13.28 22.81
N ARG A 48 0.43 13.38 23.07
CA ARG A 48 1.41 12.31 22.90
C ARG A 48 1.60 11.46 24.15
N GLU A 49 0.53 10.81 24.60
CA GLU A 49 0.60 9.87 25.72
C GLU A 49 1.51 8.67 25.42
N ASP A 50 1.71 8.34 24.14
CA ASP A 50 2.71 7.39 23.65
C ASP A 50 4.16 7.74 24.07
N CYS A 51 4.46 9.03 24.24
CA CYS A 51 5.78 9.53 24.64
C CYS A 51 5.83 10.01 26.10
N SER A 52 4.85 9.63 26.93
CA SER A 52 4.73 10.14 28.30
C SER A 52 5.76 9.57 29.29
N SER A 53 6.43 8.47 28.94
CA SER A 53 7.42 7.78 29.77
C SER A 53 8.44 7.02 28.92
N GLY A 54 9.66 6.85 29.43
CA GLY A 54 10.67 5.95 28.87
C GLY A 54 10.46 4.47 29.23
N LEU A 55 9.53 4.15 30.13
CA LEU A 55 9.30 2.78 30.60
C LEU A 55 8.56 1.95 29.56
N GLY A 56 9.24 0.93 29.02
CA GLY A 56 8.67 -0.04 28.09
C GLY A 56 7.95 0.61 26.91
N LEU A 57 8.47 1.69 26.34
CA LEU A 57 7.85 2.44 25.22
C LEU A 57 6.59 3.26 25.57
N GLY A 58 6.36 3.55 26.86
CA GLY A 58 5.36 4.52 27.31
C GLY A 58 3.90 4.15 27.02
N GLY A 59 3.02 5.15 26.95
CA GLY A 59 1.59 4.97 26.69
C GLY A 59 0.68 5.20 27.88
N ASN A 60 -0.62 5.15 27.61
CA ASN A 60 -1.65 5.61 28.56
C ASN A 60 -1.77 4.79 29.85
N LYS A 61 -1.27 3.54 29.92
CA LYS A 61 -1.41 2.72 31.13
C LYS A 61 -0.39 3.12 32.19
N ILE A 62 0.80 3.58 31.82
CA ILE A 62 1.79 4.10 32.78
C ILE A 62 1.17 5.22 33.62
N ARG A 63 0.46 6.15 32.99
CA ARG A 63 -0.26 7.23 33.69
C ARG A 63 -1.28 6.72 34.70
N LYS A 64 -2.01 5.64 34.39
CA LYS A 64 -2.93 5.02 35.35
C LYS A 64 -2.16 4.34 36.48
N LEU A 65 -1.08 3.64 36.14
CA LEU A 65 -0.24 2.92 37.10
C LEU A 65 0.39 3.84 38.14
N GLU A 66 0.66 5.11 37.82
CA GLU A 66 1.13 6.09 38.81
C GLU A 66 0.24 6.19 40.07
N TYR A 67 -1.06 5.91 39.94
CA TYR A 67 -2.05 5.94 41.03
C TYR A 67 -2.48 4.55 41.55
N VAL A 68 -2.13 3.48 40.82
CA VAL A 68 -2.40 2.09 41.24
C VAL A 68 -1.25 1.55 42.08
N ILE A 69 -0.02 1.75 41.62
CA ILE A 69 1.22 1.24 42.24
C ILE A 69 1.39 1.68 43.70
N PRO A 70 1.02 2.90 44.13
CA PRO A 70 1.10 3.27 45.54
C PRO A 70 0.42 2.29 46.50
N SER A 71 -0.66 1.64 46.07
CA SER A 71 -1.37 0.63 46.87
C SER A 71 -0.55 -0.67 46.99
N ALA A 72 0.04 -1.15 45.89
CA ALA A 72 0.93 -2.31 45.89
C ALA A 72 2.15 -2.10 46.81
N LEU A 73 2.79 -0.93 46.70
CA LEU A 73 3.95 -0.60 47.54
C LEU A 73 3.57 -0.46 49.01
N ALA A 74 2.42 0.13 49.33
CA ALA A 74 1.95 0.27 50.70
C ALA A 74 1.63 -1.07 51.36
N GLN A 75 1.18 -2.06 50.58
CA GLN A 75 0.93 -3.43 51.04
C GLN A 75 2.21 -4.27 51.12
N GLY A 76 3.35 -3.73 50.69
CA GLY A 76 4.63 -4.46 50.67
C GLY A 76 4.62 -5.64 49.69
N CYS A 77 3.89 -5.51 48.58
CA CYS A 77 3.88 -6.51 47.52
C CYS A 77 5.24 -6.55 46.79
N ASP A 78 5.65 -7.74 46.35
CA ASP A 78 6.90 -7.98 45.63
C ASP A 78 6.69 -8.41 44.17
N THR A 79 5.46 -8.77 43.79
CA THR A 79 5.11 -9.34 42.50
C THR A 79 3.85 -8.69 41.94
N LEU A 80 3.92 -8.16 40.73
CA LEU A 80 2.76 -7.64 39.99
C LEU A 80 2.18 -8.75 39.11
N ILE A 81 0.86 -8.94 39.17
CA ILE A 81 0.15 -9.91 38.32
C ILE A 81 -0.83 -9.16 37.42
N SER A 82 -0.82 -9.42 36.12
CA SER A 82 -1.75 -8.76 35.21
C SER A 82 -2.14 -9.61 34.00
N THR A 83 -3.14 -9.16 33.25
CA THR A 83 -3.77 -9.89 32.15
C THR A 83 -4.12 -9.00 30.96
N GLY A 84 -4.26 -9.61 29.79
CA GLY A 84 -4.77 -8.98 28.57
C GLY A 84 -4.56 -9.88 27.36
N GLY A 85 -5.03 -9.45 26.18
CA GLY A 85 -4.79 -10.19 24.94
C GLY A 85 -3.28 -10.33 24.62
N THR A 86 -2.91 -11.25 23.74
CA THR A 86 -1.50 -11.56 23.42
C THR A 86 -0.62 -10.32 23.17
N GLN A 87 -1.11 -9.36 22.38
CA GLN A 87 -0.41 -8.09 22.09
C GLN A 87 -0.76 -6.95 23.07
N SER A 88 -1.10 -7.27 24.32
CA SER A 88 -1.57 -6.29 25.30
C SER A 88 -0.51 -5.25 25.65
N ASN A 89 -0.80 -3.99 25.30
CA ASN A 89 -0.07 -2.83 25.78
C ASN A 89 -0.10 -2.68 27.30
N HIS A 90 -1.14 -3.18 27.96
CA HIS A 90 -1.26 -3.10 29.41
C HIS A 90 -0.28 -4.03 30.11
N MET A 91 -0.20 -5.29 29.69
CA MET A 91 0.73 -6.26 30.26
C MET A 91 2.18 -5.76 30.14
N ARG A 92 2.53 -5.21 28.97
CA ARG A 92 3.85 -4.62 28.72
C ARG A 92 4.18 -3.40 29.57
N GLN A 93 3.19 -2.57 29.88
CA GLN A 93 3.37 -1.44 30.78
C GLN A 93 3.45 -1.88 32.27
N VAL A 94 2.72 -2.91 32.67
CA VAL A 94 2.85 -3.50 34.02
C VAL A 94 4.24 -4.12 34.20
N ALA A 95 4.71 -4.91 33.22
CA ALA A 95 6.06 -5.47 33.22
C ALA A 95 7.13 -4.38 33.34
N ALA A 96 7.03 -3.32 32.53
CA ALA A 96 8.01 -2.24 32.57
C ALA A 96 8.07 -1.53 33.93
N VAL A 97 6.91 -1.34 34.56
CA VAL A 97 6.81 -0.76 35.91
C VAL A 97 7.34 -1.71 36.97
N GLY A 98 7.05 -3.01 36.86
CA GLY A 98 7.60 -4.05 37.73
C GLY A 98 9.12 -4.03 37.71
N SER A 99 9.72 -4.16 36.52
CA SER A 99 11.18 -4.13 36.35
C SER A 99 11.81 -2.83 36.86
N HIS A 100 11.17 -1.68 36.60
CA HIS A 100 11.66 -0.38 37.06
C HIS A 100 11.69 -0.24 38.59
N LEU A 101 10.71 -0.85 39.28
CA LEU A 101 10.58 -0.79 40.74
C LEU A 101 11.25 -1.97 41.45
N GLY A 102 11.88 -2.88 40.71
CA GLY A 102 12.48 -4.10 41.26
C GLY A 102 11.45 -5.13 41.75
N LEU A 103 10.22 -5.09 41.21
CA LEU A 103 9.16 -6.07 41.48
C LEU A 103 9.16 -7.15 40.40
N LYS A 104 8.89 -8.39 40.79
CA LYS A 104 8.61 -9.47 39.83
C LYS A 104 7.33 -9.15 39.07
N THR A 105 7.20 -9.68 37.86
CA THR A 105 5.95 -9.57 37.09
C THR A 105 5.54 -10.92 36.52
N VAL A 106 4.30 -11.31 36.75
CA VAL A 106 3.67 -12.48 36.12
C VAL A 106 2.51 -12.00 35.25
N LEU A 107 2.54 -12.36 33.97
CA LEU A 107 1.53 -11.98 32.99
C LEU A 107 0.71 -13.19 32.58
N VAL A 108 -0.60 -12.99 32.45
CA VAL A 108 -1.55 -14.03 32.06
C VAL A 108 -2.21 -13.65 30.72
N PRO A 109 -1.71 -14.16 29.59
CA PRO A 109 -2.31 -13.88 28.29
C PRO A 109 -3.73 -14.44 28.21
N GLN A 110 -4.65 -13.65 27.66
CA GLN A 110 -5.99 -14.09 27.31
C GLN A 110 -6.02 -14.42 25.82
N VAL A 111 -6.28 -15.68 25.50
CA VAL A 111 -6.28 -16.19 24.12
C VAL A 111 -7.66 -16.75 23.82
N HIS A 112 -8.29 -16.21 22.78
CA HIS A 112 -9.58 -16.66 22.27
C HIS A 112 -9.41 -17.13 20.82
N GLY A 113 -9.80 -18.37 20.51
CA GLY A 113 -9.62 -18.96 19.18
C GLY A 113 -8.20 -19.46 18.90
N SER A 114 -7.92 -19.79 17.64
CA SER A 114 -6.57 -20.20 17.23
C SER A 114 -5.57 -19.05 17.39
N PRO A 115 -4.33 -19.32 17.82
CA PRO A 115 -3.28 -18.30 17.79
C PRO A 115 -3.20 -17.75 16.36
N GLY A 116 -2.98 -16.44 16.25
CA GLY A 116 -2.71 -15.80 14.96
C GLY A 116 -1.45 -16.39 14.30
N SER A 117 -0.85 -15.64 13.37
CA SER A 117 0.44 -16.06 12.80
C SER A 117 1.49 -16.29 13.91
N GLU A 118 2.50 -17.11 13.61
CA GLU A 118 3.65 -17.30 14.52
C GLU A 118 4.28 -15.96 14.94
N VAL A 119 4.36 -15.02 14.00
CA VAL A 119 4.82 -13.64 14.25
C VAL A 119 3.96 -12.94 15.31
N PHE A 120 2.64 -13.11 15.27
CA PHE A 120 1.73 -12.50 16.25
C PHE A 120 1.97 -13.03 17.68
N ALA A 121 2.36 -14.30 17.81
CA ALA A 121 2.63 -14.93 19.09
C ALA A 121 4.00 -14.54 19.69
N GLN A 122 4.96 -14.10 18.87
CA GLN A 122 6.35 -13.89 19.29
C GLN A 122 6.83 -12.44 19.24
N ALA A 123 6.36 -11.65 18.27
CA ALA A 123 6.84 -10.28 18.05
C ALA A 123 6.12 -9.23 18.91
N GLY A 124 6.58 -7.99 18.85
CA GLY A 124 5.89 -6.84 19.43
C GLY A 124 5.86 -6.84 20.96
N ASN A 125 4.68 -6.65 21.57
CA ASN A 125 4.57 -6.56 23.03
C ASN A 125 5.03 -7.85 23.73
N VAL A 126 4.84 -9.03 23.13
CA VAL A 126 5.31 -10.30 23.71
C VAL A 126 6.83 -10.32 23.83
N GLN A 127 7.54 -9.94 22.77
CA GLN A 127 8.99 -9.81 22.76
C GLN A 127 9.47 -8.82 23.84
N VAL A 128 8.81 -7.66 23.94
CA VAL A 128 9.16 -6.63 24.93
C VAL A 128 8.95 -7.13 26.37
N ASN A 129 7.88 -7.90 26.64
CA ASN A 129 7.66 -8.52 27.96
C ASN A 129 8.82 -9.43 28.36
N GLY A 130 9.32 -10.24 27.43
CA GLY A 130 10.47 -11.11 27.67
C GLY A 130 11.75 -10.32 27.97
N ILE A 131 12.01 -9.24 27.23
CA ILE A 131 13.16 -8.34 27.48
C ILE A 131 13.08 -7.71 28.88
N LEU A 132 11.88 -7.38 29.34
CA LEU A 132 11.64 -6.81 30.67
C LEU A 132 11.71 -7.86 31.80
N GLY A 133 11.88 -9.14 31.47
CA GLY A 133 12.00 -10.22 32.45
C GLY A 133 10.67 -10.61 33.09
N ALA A 134 9.54 -10.36 32.42
CA ALA A 134 8.24 -10.83 32.91
C ALA A 134 8.08 -12.33 32.69
N GLU A 135 7.52 -13.02 33.68
CA GLU A 135 7.14 -14.43 33.60
C GLU A 135 5.75 -14.56 32.96
N LEU A 136 5.54 -15.60 32.16
CA LEU A 136 4.25 -15.89 31.54
C LEU A 136 3.60 -17.08 32.24
N ALA A 137 2.41 -16.87 32.82
CA ALA A 137 1.58 -17.96 33.29
C ALA A 137 0.86 -18.65 32.12
N VAL A 138 0.24 -19.80 32.41
CA VAL A 138 -0.63 -20.48 31.44
C VAL A 138 -1.74 -19.53 31.01
N SER A 139 -2.00 -19.48 29.69
CA SER A 139 -3.00 -18.57 29.14
C SER A 139 -4.40 -18.89 29.68
N ASN A 140 -5.20 -17.86 29.91
CA ASN A 140 -6.55 -17.95 30.47
C ASN A 140 -6.65 -18.48 31.92
N THR A 141 -5.53 -18.69 32.65
CA THR A 141 -5.59 -19.01 34.08
C THR A 141 -6.25 -17.86 34.87
N PRO A 142 -7.15 -18.15 35.83
CA PRO A 142 -7.70 -17.12 36.71
C PRO A 142 -6.59 -16.37 37.46
N LEU A 143 -6.70 -15.05 37.59
CA LEU A 143 -5.65 -14.24 38.21
C LEU A 143 -5.45 -14.57 39.69
N GLU A 144 -6.53 -15.04 40.34
CA GLU A 144 -6.56 -15.43 41.74
C GLU A 144 -5.72 -16.69 41.98
N ASP A 145 -5.74 -17.63 41.03
CA ASP A 145 -4.95 -18.87 41.10
C ASP A 145 -3.46 -18.56 40.97
N VAL A 146 -3.09 -17.69 40.02
CA VAL A 146 -1.70 -17.23 39.86
C VAL A 146 -1.22 -16.48 41.11
N ALA A 147 -2.08 -15.65 41.72
CA ALA A 147 -1.78 -14.98 42.98
C ALA A 147 -1.56 -16.00 44.12
N ALA A 148 -2.43 -16.99 44.25
CA ALA A 148 -2.29 -18.05 45.25
C ALA A 148 -0.99 -18.85 45.05
N ASP A 149 -0.56 -19.08 43.81
CA ASP A 149 0.70 -19.76 43.54
C ASP A 149 1.93 -18.92 43.91
N VAL A 150 1.89 -17.60 43.69
CA VAL A 150 2.92 -16.67 44.18
C VAL A 150 2.98 -16.68 45.71
N GLU A 151 1.83 -16.67 46.39
CA GLU A 151 1.75 -16.75 47.87
C GLU A 151 2.30 -18.07 48.42
N LYS A 152 1.97 -19.21 47.78
CA LYS A 152 2.53 -20.53 48.14
C LYS A 152 4.06 -20.57 48.04
N GLN A 153 4.64 -19.80 47.13
CA GLN A 153 6.10 -19.66 46.95
C GLN A 153 6.71 -18.61 47.90
N GLY A 154 5.92 -18.04 48.82
CA GLY A 154 6.37 -17.05 49.79
C GLY A 154 6.42 -15.61 49.28
N GLY A 155 5.91 -15.35 48.06
CA GLY A 155 5.80 -14.01 47.49
C GLY A 155 4.55 -13.27 47.97
N ARG A 156 4.44 -11.99 47.59
CA ARG A 156 3.31 -11.11 47.91
C ARG A 156 2.75 -10.49 46.63
N PRO A 157 1.72 -11.11 46.03
CA PRO A 157 1.19 -10.66 44.75
C PRO A 157 0.36 -9.39 44.86
N TYR A 158 0.31 -8.62 43.77
CA TYR A 158 -0.63 -7.53 43.57
C TYR A 158 -1.30 -7.67 42.21
N VAL A 159 -2.60 -7.96 42.21
CA VAL A 159 -3.37 -8.21 40.99
C VAL A 159 -3.85 -6.90 40.38
N ILE A 160 -3.48 -6.67 39.11
CA ILE A 160 -3.89 -5.54 38.30
C ILE A 160 -4.73 -6.05 37.12
N ALA A 161 -6.05 -5.92 37.23
CA ALA A 161 -6.98 -6.29 36.18
C ALA A 161 -6.75 -5.49 34.88
N SER A 162 -7.19 -6.05 33.75
CA SER A 162 -6.94 -5.53 32.41
C SER A 162 -7.17 -4.02 32.27
N GLY A 163 -6.15 -3.33 31.72
CA GLY A 163 -6.14 -1.90 31.47
C GLY A 163 -6.16 -1.03 32.73
N ALA A 164 -5.98 -1.61 33.91
CA ALA A 164 -6.09 -0.98 35.24
C ALA A 164 -7.43 -0.24 35.47
N SER A 165 -8.47 -0.54 34.69
CA SER A 165 -9.65 0.34 34.60
C SER A 165 -10.66 0.07 35.71
N ALA A 166 -10.84 -1.21 36.07
CA ALA A 166 -11.70 -1.60 37.18
C ALA A 166 -11.13 -1.23 38.55
N HIS A 167 -9.82 -0.98 38.66
CA HIS A 167 -9.17 -0.57 39.91
C HIS A 167 -9.75 0.75 40.45
N LEU A 168 -9.90 0.86 41.77
CA LEU A 168 -10.48 2.04 42.44
C LEU A 168 -9.89 3.36 41.94
N HIS A 169 -8.57 3.43 41.84
CA HIS A 169 -7.82 4.62 41.38
C HIS A 169 -7.56 4.67 39.86
N GLY A 170 -8.12 3.74 39.07
CA GLY A 170 -7.81 3.56 37.65
C GLY A 170 -8.14 4.76 36.74
N GLY A 171 -9.03 5.65 37.19
CA GLY A 171 -9.40 6.89 36.49
C GLY A 171 -8.60 8.13 36.91
N LEU A 172 -7.90 8.12 38.06
CA LEU A 172 -7.25 9.31 38.62
C LEU A 172 -6.15 9.87 37.70
N GLY A 173 -5.38 9.00 37.05
CA GLY A 173 -4.34 9.43 36.13
C GLY A 173 -4.87 10.31 35.00
N PHE A 174 -6.03 9.96 34.42
CA PHE A 174 -6.65 10.75 33.36
C PHE A 174 -7.54 11.89 33.88
N ALA A 175 -7.96 11.85 35.15
CA ALA A 175 -8.53 13.02 35.82
C ALA A 175 -7.48 14.13 35.97
N ARG A 176 -6.25 13.79 36.38
CA ARG A 176 -5.11 14.71 36.38
C ARG A 176 -4.74 15.19 34.96
N TRP A 177 -4.80 14.29 33.98
CA TRP A 177 -4.50 14.61 32.59
C TRP A 177 -5.38 15.74 32.03
N ALA A 178 -6.65 15.83 32.45
CA ALA A 178 -7.53 16.92 32.04
C ALA A 178 -6.96 18.30 32.42
N PHE A 179 -6.38 18.43 33.62
CA PHE A 179 -5.73 19.66 34.06
C PHE A 179 -4.43 19.95 33.29
N GLU A 180 -3.68 18.92 32.88
CA GLU A 180 -2.53 19.11 31.96
C GLU A 180 -2.99 19.68 30.63
N VAL A 181 -4.12 19.20 30.08
CA VAL A 181 -4.68 19.73 28.85
C VAL A 181 -5.15 21.17 29.03
N VAL A 182 -5.84 21.52 30.11
CA VAL A 182 -6.29 22.90 30.39
C VAL A 182 -5.11 23.88 30.50
N GLU A 183 -4.02 23.48 31.15
CA GLU A 183 -2.81 24.30 31.24
C GLU A 183 -2.16 24.48 29.86
N GLN A 184 -2.11 23.41 29.04
CA GLN A 184 -1.56 23.46 27.68
C GLN A 184 -2.47 24.25 26.71
N GLU A 185 -3.80 24.14 26.83
CA GLU A 185 -4.80 24.94 26.12
C GLU A 185 -4.56 26.44 26.38
N THR A 186 -4.39 26.79 27.65
CA THR A 186 -4.08 28.17 28.09
C THR A 186 -2.77 28.65 27.48
N ALA A 187 -1.72 27.83 27.53
CA ALA A 187 -0.40 28.18 27.00
C ALA A 187 -0.40 28.38 25.47
N HIS A 188 -1.25 27.65 24.73
CA HIS A 188 -1.36 27.76 23.28
C HIS A 188 -2.46 28.72 22.81
N GLY A 189 -3.31 29.22 23.70
CA GLY A 189 -4.45 30.08 23.33
C GLY A 189 -5.51 29.35 22.50
N ILE A 190 -5.73 28.07 22.77
CA ILE A 190 -6.68 27.20 22.05
C ILE A 190 -7.61 26.49 23.05
N PHE A 191 -8.71 25.94 22.55
CA PHE A 191 -9.62 25.10 23.33
C PHE A 191 -10.05 23.92 22.48
N PHE A 192 -9.82 22.70 22.98
CA PHE A 192 -10.22 21.47 22.30
C PHE A 192 -11.68 21.16 22.61
N ASP A 193 -12.54 21.62 21.72
CA ASP A 193 -13.99 21.38 21.73
C ASP A 193 -14.34 19.94 21.34
N THR A 194 -13.43 19.22 20.68
CA THR A 194 -13.59 17.79 20.39
C THR A 194 -12.33 17.03 20.78
N ILE A 195 -12.47 15.96 21.57
CA ILE A 195 -11.39 15.05 21.97
C ILE A 195 -11.75 13.65 21.49
N VAL A 196 -10.84 12.98 20.78
CA VAL A 196 -11.08 11.63 20.24
C VAL A 196 -10.06 10.65 20.79
N VAL A 197 -10.53 9.55 21.39
CA VAL A 197 -9.70 8.60 22.14
C VAL A 197 -10.11 7.15 21.89
N PRO A 198 -9.18 6.19 21.71
CA PRO A 198 -9.52 4.78 21.63
C PRO A 198 -10.00 4.23 22.97
N VAL A 199 -11.01 3.36 22.93
CA VAL A 199 -11.64 2.77 24.13
C VAL A 199 -11.70 1.25 24.02
N ALA A 200 -11.23 0.58 25.06
CA ALA A 200 -11.40 -0.87 25.24
C ALA A 200 -11.86 -1.22 26.66
N SER A 201 -11.08 -0.81 27.67
CA SER A 201 -11.38 -1.05 29.09
C SER A 201 -12.07 0.12 29.80
N GLY A 202 -12.30 1.24 29.13
CA GLY A 202 -13.07 2.39 29.63
C GLY A 202 -12.33 3.38 30.54
N GLY A 203 -11.37 2.95 31.36
CA GLY A 203 -10.82 3.83 32.42
C GLY A 203 -10.05 5.08 31.94
N THR A 204 -9.67 5.15 30.66
CA THR A 204 -8.98 6.32 30.08
C THR A 204 -9.98 7.45 29.87
N ILE A 205 -11.02 7.19 29.06
CA ILE A 205 -12.08 8.16 28.79
C ILE A 205 -12.88 8.51 30.05
N ALA A 206 -13.13 7.54 30.94
CA ALA A 206 -13.81 7.77 32.21
C ALA A 206 -13.07 8.80 33.10
N GLY A 207 -11.74 8.71 33.16
CA GLY A 207 -10.91 9.67 33.88
C GLY A 207 -10.93 11.06 33.23
N MET A 208 -10.92 11.13 31.90
CA MET A 208 -11.04 12.39 31.16
C MET A 208 -12.38 13.08 31.46
N ILE A 209 -13.50 12.34 31.38
CA ILE A 209 -14.85 12.85 31.66
C ILE A 209 -14.91 13.47 33.07
N ALA A 210 -14.51 12.71 34.09
CA ALA A 210 -14.52 13.20 35.46
C ALA A 210 -13.56 14.39 35.67
N GLY A 211 -12.36 14.33 35.09
CA GLY A 211 -11.35 15.39 35.19
C GLY A 211 -11.82 16.71 34.59
N PHE A 212 -12.38 16.70 33.39
CA PHE A 212 -12.90 17.91 32.76
C PHE A 212 -14.13 18.45 33.49
N LYS A 213 -15.04 17.60 33.97
CA LYS A 213 -16.15 18.07 34.83
C LYS A 213 -15.67 18.83 36.07
N LEU A 214 -14.55 18.39 36.67
CA LEU A 214 -13.93 19.10 37.79
C LEU A 214 -13.23 20.39 37.33
N ALA A 215 -12.48 20.36 36.23
CA ALA A 215 -11.76 21.53 35.71
C ALA A 215 -12.73 22.64 35.23
N ASP A 216 -13.86 22.27 34.64
CA ASP A 216 -14.85 23.17 34.05
C ASP A 216 -15.90 23.69 35.07
N ARG A 217 -15.80 23.27 36.35
CA ARG A 217 -16.76 23.60 37.42
C ARG A 217 -16.95 25.11 37.65
N SER A 218 -15.99 25.94 37.22
CA SER A 218 -16.03 27.39 37.33
C SER A 218 -16.59 28.12 36.08
N GLY A 219 -17.30 27.41 35.19
CA GLY A 219 -17.90 27.98 33.98
C GLY A 219 -17.09 27.75 32.71
N GLY A 220 -16.45 26.58 32.59
CA GLY A 220 -15.70 26.18 31.40
C GLY A 220 -16.60 25.97 30.16
N GLN A 221 -16.00 26.03 28.98
CA GLN A 221 -16.68 25.72 27.72
C GLN A 221 -16.98 24.22 27.63
N SER A 222 -18.12 23.84 27.07
CA SER A 222 -18.47 22.44 26.85
C SER A 222 -17.57 21.83 25.77
N ARG A 223 -17.05 20.62 26.01
CA ARG A 223 -16.26 19.83 25.05
C ARG A 223 -16.89 18.46 24.84
N SER A 224 -16.78 17.94 23.61
CA SER A 224 -17.21 16.59 23.26
C SER A 224 -16.05 15.61 23.38
N ILE A 225 -16.18 14.58 24.23
CA ILE A 225 -15.17 13.53 24.41
C ILE A 225 -15.68 12.25 23.76
N ILE A 226 -15.20 11.96 22.56
CA ILE A 226 -15.66 10.88 21.71
C ILE A 226 -14.74 9.67 21.90
N GLY A 227 -15.27 8.60 22.46
CA GLY A 227 -14.62 7.30 22.51
C GLY A 227 -14.78 6.56 21.18
N ILE A 228 -13.70 5.98 20.64
CA ILE A 228 -13.75 5.06 19.51
C ILE A 228 -13.67 3.63 20.04
N ASP A 229 -14.73 2.86 19.86
CA ASP A 229 -14.76 1.48 20.34
C ASP A 229 -13.76 0.60 19.58
N THR A 230 -12.91 -0.07 20.35
CA THR A 230 -11.88 -0.98 19.84
C THR A 230 -12.09 -2.41 20.34
N TYR A 231 -13.14 -2.68 21.10
CA TYR A 231 -13.32 -3.93 21.83
C TYR A 231 -14.72 -4.51 21.62
N ASN A 232 -14.81 -5.74 21.11
CA ASN A 232 -16.11 -6.37 20.82
C ASN A 232 -16.84 -6.82 22.10
N LYS A 233 -17.58 -5.90 22.72
CA LYS A 233 -18.55 -6.17 23.80
C LYS A 233 -19.97 -6.02 23.26
N ALA A 234 -20.92 -6.68 23.93
CA ALA A 234 -22.33 -6.44 23.68
C ALA A 234 -22.67 -4.95 23.88
N ALA A 235 -23.56 -4.43 23.03
CA ALA A 235 -23.96 -3.03 23.04
C ALA A 235 -24.41 -2.57 24.44
N GLY A 236 -23.99 -1.38 24.86
CA GLY A 236 -24.30 -0.79 26.17
C GLY A 236 -23.41 -1.26 27.32
N VAL A 237 -22.70 -2.39 27.21
CA VAL A 237 -21.85 -2.90 28.30
C VAL A 237 -20.63 -2.02 28.52
N LEU A 238 -20.00 -1.56 27.44
CA LEU A 238 -18.79 -0.73 27.55
C LEU A 238 -19.15 0.68 28.04
N GLU A 239 -20.26 1.23 27.58
CA GLU A 239 -20.82 2.51 28.01
C GLU A 239 -21.16 2.50 29.49
N ALA A 240 -21.85 1.46 29.98
CA ALA A 240 -22.12 1.27 31.40
C ALA A 240 -20.83 1.16 32.23
N THR A 241 -19.83 0.43 31.72
CA THR A 241 -18.51 0.32 32.36
C THR A 241 -17.82 1.68 32.46
N ILE A 242 -17.85 2.49 31.39
CA ILE A 242 -17.27 3.84 31.38
C ILE A 242 -17.98 4.73 32.39
N LEU A 243 -19.31 4.72 32.40
CA LEU A 243 -20.12 5.52 33.31
C LEU A 243 -19.83 5.20 34.78
N GLU A 244 -19.76 3.91 35.12
CA GLU A 244 -19.43 3.46 36.48
C GLU A 244 -18.05 3.98 36.92
N ILE A 245 -17.02 3.79 36.08
CA ILE A 245 -15.65 4.25 36.40
C ILE A 245 -15.60 5.78 36.50
N ALA A 246 -16.33 6.50 35.63
CA ALA A 246 -16.35 7.95 35.61
C ALA A 246 -17.01 8.50 36.87
N ARG A 247 -18.17 7.95 37.28
CA ARG A 247 -18.87 8.31 38.53
C ARG A 247 -18.01 8.03 39.77
N ARG A 248 -17.37 6.87 39.83
CA ARG A 248 -16.44 6.52 40.91
C ARG A 248 -15.29 7.51 40.97
N THR A 249 -14.70 7.87 39.83
CA THR A 249 -13.61 8.84 39.75
C THR A 249 -14.09 10.23 40.18
N ALA A 250 -15.28 10.66 39.73
CA ALA A 250 -15.92 11.93 40.09
C ALA A 250 -16.16 12.07 41.60
N LYS A 251 -16.58 10.99 42.26
CA LYS A 251 -16.67 10.93 43.72
C LYS A 251 -15.31 11.07 44.39
N LEU A 252 -14.31 10.33 43.94
CA LEU A 252 -12.96 10.38 44.51
C LEU A 252 -12.34 11.77 44.41
N ILE A 253 -12.59 12.49 43.32
CA ILE A 253 -12.05 13.84 43.08
C ILE A 253 -12.94 14.98 43.61
N GLY A 254 -13.97 14.66 44.42
CA GLY A 254 -14.73 15.65 45.18
C GLY A 254 -15.85 16.41 44.44
N ILE A 255 -16.28 15.93 43.27
CA ILE A 255 -17.44 16.51 42.55
C ILE A 255 -18.73 15.69 42.68
N GLY A 256 -18.65 14.49 43.27
CA GLY A 256 -19.78 13.59 43.49
C GLY A 256 -20.16 12.78 42.24
N GLU A 257 -20.81 11.62 42.46
CA GLU A 257 -21.15 10.69 41.37
C GLU A 257 -22.13 11.32 40.35
N ASN A 258 -23.10 12.11 40.83
CA ASN A 258 -24.11 12.75 40.00
C ASN A 258 -23.58 13.90 39.12
N ALA A 259 -22.30 14.28 39.25
CA ALA A 259 -21.69 15.21 38.31
C ALA A 259 -21.48 14.60 36.92
N VAL A 260 -21.47 13.26 36.82
CA VAL A 260 -21.36 12.52 35.56
C VAL A 260 -22.69 11.87 35.20
N GLN A 261 -23.24 12.27 34.06
CA GLN A 261 -24.49 11.80 33.50
C GLN A 261 -24.24 10.75 32.40
N PRO A 262 -25.22 9.87 32.09
CA PRO A 262 -25.09 8.92 30.99
C PRO A 262 -24.72 9.58 29.66
N ASP A 263 -25.28 10.76 29.36
CA ASP A 263 -25.02 11.50 28.12
C ASP A 263 -23.59 12.05 28.01
N ASP A 264 -22.82 12.07 29.12
CA ASP A 264 -21.39 12.40 29.08
C ASP A 264 -20.55 11.28 28.46
N VAL A 265 -21.12 10.08 28.29
CA VAL A 265 -20.45 8.90 27.72
C VAL A 265 -20.78 8.78 26.23
N ILE A 266 -19.95 9.40 25.40
CA ILE A 266 -20.07 9.31 23.94
C ILE A 266 -19.12 8.20 23.45
N LEU A 267 -19.69 7.11 22.94
CA LEU A 267 -18.95 5.99 22.37
C LEU A 267 -19.42 5.72 20.92
N ASP A 268 -18.50 5.75 19.98
CA ASP A 268 -18.75 5.43 18.58
C ASP A 268 -18.33 3.99 18.28
N THR A 269 -19.33 3.13 18.06
CA THR A 269 -19.16 1.69 17.85
C THR A 269 -18.99 1.31 16.38
N ARG A 270 -19.16 2.26 15.44
CA ARG A 270 -19.12 1.99 13.98
C ARG A 270 -17.75 1.51 13.49
N PHE A 271 -16.69 1.81 14.23
CA PHE A 271 -15.31 1.47 13.88
C PHE A 271 -14.85 0.14 14.48
N ASN A 272 -15.75 -0.60 15.14
CA ASN A 272 -15.43 -1.90 15.69
C ASN A 272 -15.52 -2.98 14.58
N THR A 273 -14.41 -3.68 14.34
CA THR A 273 -14.29 -4.71 13.30
C THR A 273 -14.77 -6.11 13.76
N GLY A 274 -15.52 -6.20 14.85
CA GLY A 274 -16.06 -7.45 15.39
C GLY A 274 -15.04 -8.36 16.08
N THR A 275 -13.74 -8.11 15.94
CA THR A 275 -12.70 -8.73 16.77
C THR A 275 -11.67 -7.69 17.18
N HIS A 276 -11.07 -7.88 18.36
CA HIS A 276 -10.18 -6.89 18.94
C HIS A 276 -8.92 -6.64 18.09
N THR A 277 -8.42 -7.67 17.41
CA THR A 277 -7.14 -7.62 16.69
C THR A 277 -7.30 -7.49 15.17
N ALA A 278 -8.52 -7.56 14.63
CA ALA A 278 -8.74 -7.27 13.21
C ALA A 278 -8.67 -5.77 12.93
N TRP A 279 -8.41 -5.43 11.68
CA TRP A 279 -8.47 -4.07 11.16
C TRP A 279 -9.10 -4.08 9.77
N ASP A 280 -9.73 -2.97 9.41
CA ASP A 280 -10.37 -2.73 8.12
C ASP A 280 -9.57 -1.72 7.29
N ASP A 281 -10.06 -1.41 6.08
CA ASP A 281 -9.43 -0.45 5.18
C ASP A 281 -9.36 0.95 5.79
N ASN A 282 -10.36 1.34 6.59
CA ASN A 282 -10.35 2.64 7.27
C ASN A 282 -9.25 2.73 8.33
N THR A 283 -9.06 1.67 9.11
CA THR A 283 -7.96 1.54 10.07
C THR A 283 -6.61 1.54 9.37
N ALA A 284 -6.45 0.75 8.29
CA ALA A 284 -5.23 0.71 7.51
C ALA A 284 -4.88 2.08 6.91
N ARG A 285 -5.89 2.81 6.42
CA ARG A 285 -5.77 4.18 5.95
C ARG A 285 -5.34 5.13 7.06
N GLY A 286 -5.95 5.03 8.24
CA GLY A 286 -5.59 5.81 9.42
C GLY A 286 -4.12 5.64 9.81
N VAL A 287 -3.65 4.39 9.91
CA VAL A 287 -2.23 4.08 10.20
C VAL A 287 -1.30 4.65 9.13
N LYS A 288 -1.60 4.42 7.85
CA LYS A 288 -0.76 4.86 6.74
C LYS A 288 -0.67 6.39 6.67
N LEU A 289 -1.80 7.10 6.81
CA LEU A 289 -1.82 8.55 6.66
C LEU A 289 -1.13 9.26 7.82
N ILE A 290 -1.35 8.86 9.08
CA ILE A 290 -0.64 9.50 10.19
C ILE A 290 0.88 9.25 10.13
N GLY A 291 1.29 8.05 9.71
CA GLY A 291 2.69 7.74 9.47
C GLY A 291 3.28 8.57 8.32
N LYS A 292 2.58 8.65 7.19
CA LYS A 292 3.05 9.36 5.98
C LYS A 292 3.08 10.87 6.14
N LEU A 293 2.06 11.45 6.76
CA LEU A 293 1.88 12.90 6.83
C LEU A 293 2.58 13.53 8.04
N GLU A 294 2.65 12.82 9.16
CA GLU A 294 3.15 13.37 10.42
C GLU A 294 4.39 12.63 10.96
N GLY A 295 4.80 11.51 10.34
CA GLY A 295 5.89 10.69 10.86
C GLY A 295 5.55 10.00 12.19
N ILE A 296 4.27 9.88 12.53
CA ILE A 296 3.80 9.31 13.80
C ILE A 296 3.33 7.87 13.57
N VAL A 297 3.86 6.95 14.37
CA VAL A 297 3.56 5.51 14.25
C VAL A 297 2.36 5.15 15.11
N ALA A 298 1.30 4.64 14.48
CA ALA A 298 0.11 4.17 15.16
C ALA A 298 -0.15 2.68 14.88
N ASP A 299 -0.71 1.97 15.86
CA ASP A 299 -1.03 0.55 15.75
C ASP A 299 -2.45 0.32 15.15
N PRO A 300 -2.72 -0.87 14.57
CA PRO A 300 -4.04 -1.17 14.00
C PRO A 300 -5.15 -1.39 15.03
N ILE A 301 -4.80 -1.64 16.29
CA ILE A 301 -5.81 -2.02 17.30
C ILE A 301 -6.46 -0.76 17.88
N TYR A 302 -5.66 0.25 18.24
CA TYR A 302 -6.12 1.42 18.98
C TYR A 302 -5.90 2.73 18.23
N SER A 303 -4.64 3.20 18.16
CA SER A 303 -4.35 4.57 17.76
C SER A 303 -4.63 4.80 16.28
N GLY A 304 -4.30 3.83 15.42
CA GLY A 304 -4.52 3.92 13.98
C GLY A 304 -6.00 3.88 13.60
N ARG A 305 -6.78 3.04 14.31
CA ARG A 305 -8.24 3.00 14.19
C ARG A 305 -8.88 4.33 14.58
N THR A 306 -8.38 4.96 15.65
CA THR A 306 -8.85 6.29 16.08
C THR A 306 -8.59 7.36 15.03
N VAL A 307 -7.41 7.33 14.37
CA VAL A 307 -7.13 8.23 13.25
C VAL A 307 -8.07 7.94 12.09
N GLY A 308 -8.28 6.67 11.71
CA GLY A 308 -9.25 6.29 10.70
C GLY A 308 -10.65 6.83 11.01
N ALA A 309 -11.05 6.79 12.28
CA ALA A 309 -12.32 7.35 12.72
C ALA A 309 -12.39 8.88 12.58
N ILE A 310 -11.33 9.61 12.94
CA ILE A 310 -11.26 11.06 12.72
C ILE A 310 -11.41 11.40 11.22
N LEU A 311 -10.72 10.65 10.35
CA LEU A 311 -10.81 10.85 8.90
C LEU A 311 -12.23 10.62 8.38
N GLN A 312 -12.86 9.50 8.74
CA GLN A 312 -14.21 9.18 8.28
C GLN A 312 -15.26 10.14 8.85
N LYS A 313 -15.10 10.57 10.11
CA LYS A 313 -15.97 11.60 10.70
C LYS A 313 -15.86 12.93 9.96
N ALA A 314 -14.66 13.35 9.57
CA ALA A 314 -14.48 14.54 8.76
C ALA A 314 -15.16 14.40 7.39
N GLU A 315 -15.02 13.24 6.74
CA GLU A 315 -15.64 12.94 5.44
C GLU A 315 -17.17 12.97 5.50
N ASN A 316 -17.74 12.56 6.63
CA ASN A 316 -19.17 12.59 6.88
C ASN A 316 -19.68 13.97 7.33
N GLY A 317 -18.81 14.99 7.44
CA GLY A 317 -19.16 16.33 7.96
C GLY A 317 -19.42 16.36 9.47
N GLU A 318 -19.15 15.27 10.20
CA GLU A 318 -19.39 15.16 11.65
C GLU A 318 -18.44 16.04 12.48
N LEU A 319 -17.39 16.61 11.85
CA LEU A 319 -16.43 17.52 12.47
C LEU A 319 -16.55 18.97 11.95
N ASP A 320 -17.60 19.30 11.20
CA ASP A 320 -17.75 20.64 10.59
C ASP A 320 -18.00 21.75 11.62
N GLY A 321 -18.62 21.38 12.74
CA GLY A 321 -18.80 22.28 13.89
C GLY A 321 -17.57 22.39 14.80
N SER A 322 -16.55 21.54 14.60
CA SER A 322 -15.38 21.50 15.47
C SER A 322 -14.33 22.53 15.05
N ARG A 323 -13.77 23.25 16.02
CA ARG A 323 -12.64 24.18 15.77
C ARG A 323 -11.29 23.51 15.98
N TYR A 324 -11.13 22.79 17.09
CA TYR A 324 -9.91 22.08 17.45
C TYR A 324 -10.24 20.65 17.91
N VAL A 325 -9.73 19.68 17.16
CA VAL A 325 -9.89 18.24 17.43
C VAL A 325 -8.60 17.71 18.06
N LEU A 326 -8.67 17.21 19.28
CA LEU A 326 -7.55 16.56 19.96
C LEU A 326 -7.60 15.05 19.78
N PHE A 327 -6.70 14.52 18.94
CA PHE A 327 -6.39 13.10 18.89
C PHE A 327 -5.55 12.70 20.11
N VAL A 328 -6.02 11.75 20.90
CA VAL A 328 -5.25 11.21 22.04
C VAL A 328 -4.47 9.98 21.57
N HIS A 329 -3.18 10.14 21.32
CA HIS A 329 -2.32 9.03 20.94
C HIS A 329 -1.92 8.22 22.17
N THR A 330 -2.64 7.12 22.41
CA THR A 330 -2.50 6.33 23.64
C THR A 330 -1.29 5.39 23.70
N GLY A 331 -0.43 5.42 22.68
CA GLY A 331 0.59 4.41 22.42
C GLY A 331 0.09 3.27 21.52
N GLY A 332 0.70 2.10 21.65
CA GLY A 332 0.35 0.89 20.90
C GLY A 332 1.39 0.47 19.87
N GLN A 333 2.33 1.35 19.54
CA GLN A 333 3.33 1.20 18.50
C GLN A 333 4.18 -0.08 18.61
N ALA A 334 4.41 -0.58 19.83
CA ALA A 334 5.10 -1.84 20.08
C ALA A 334 4.40 -3.06 19.45
N ALA A 335 3.06 -3.04 19.34
CA ALA A 335 2.30 -4.13 18.74
C ALA A 335 2.45 -4.19 17.21
N LEU A 336 2.94 -3.13 16.55
CA LEU A 336 2.95 -3.01 15.10
C LEU A 336 3.72 -4.16 14.41
N SER A 337 4.83 -4.61 14.99
CA SER A 337 5.64 -5.71 14.45
C SER A 337 4.91 -7.06 14.44
N ALA A 338 3.82 -7.20 15.21
CA ALA A 338 2.94 -8.37 15.16
C ALA A 338 2.02 -8.38 13.91
N PHE A 339 2.02 -7.28 13.14
CA PHE A 339 1.19 -7.07 11.95
C PHE A 339 2.04 -6.77 10.70
N PRO A 340 2.96 -7.66 10.29
CA PRO A 340 3.92 -7.39 9.21
C PRO A 340 3.25 -7.07 7.85
N ASN A 341 2.04 -7.58 7.63
CA ASN A 341 1.30 -7.38 6.37
C ASN A 341 0.63 -5.99 6.26
N MET A 342 0.66 -5.15 7.30
CA MET A 342 -0.10 -3.89 7.30
C MET A 342 0.58 -2.78 6.46
N SER A 343 1.90 -2.72 6.44
CA SER A 343 2.66 -1.89 5.50
C SER A 343 4.09 -2.40 5.38
N VAL A 344 4.38 -3.16 4.33
CA VAL A 344 5.76 -3.56 4.00
C VAL A 344 6.38 -2.42 3.19
N ILE A 345 7.52 -1.89 3.66
CA ILE A 345 8.35 -0.98 2.86
C ILE A 345 8.80 -1.77 1.62
N ARG A 346 8.27 -1.40 0.46
CA ARG A 346 8.81 -1.90 -0.82
C ARG A 346 10.09 -1.11 -1.09
N PRO A 347 11.22 -1.77 -1.38
CA PRO A 347 12.43 -1.05 -1.77
C PRO A 347 12.10 -0.17 -2.97
N VAL A 348 12.23 1.15 -2.78
CA VAL A 348 12.03 2.12 -3.84
C VAL A 348 13.36 2.28 -4.55
N THR A 349 13.44 1.89 -5.82
CA THR A 349 14.68 2.01 -6.62
C THR A 349 15.06 3.48 -6.91
N LYS A 350 14.20 4.46 -6.61
CA LYS A 350 14.48 5.91 -6.64
C LYS A 350 13.72 6.71 -5.57
N VAL A 351 14.42 7.62 -4.88
CA VAL A 351 13.81 8.64 -4.01
C VAL A 351 13.29 9.80 -4.87
N PHE A 352 12.01 9.83 -5.18
CA PHE A 352 11.33 11.01 -5.74
C PHE A 352 10.44 11.64 -4.66
N ILE A 353 10.83 12.82 -4.17
CA ILE A 353 10.00 13.65 -3.28
C ILE A 353 8.95 14.32 -4.16
N MET A 354 7.71 13.81 -4.14
CA MET A 354 6.59 14.40 -4.89
C MET A 354 5.62 15.08 -3.92
N LEU A 355 5.46 16.41 -4.07
CA LEU A 355 4.45 17.21 -3.40
C LEU A 355 3.05 16.80 -3.90
N SER A 356 2.11 16.61 -2.97
CA SER A 356 0.75 16.12 -3.22
C SER A 356 -0.08 17.03 -4.14
N GLN A 357 -0.41 16.53 -5.32
CA GLN A 357 -1.50 16.99 -6.20
C GLN A 357 -2.54 15.84 -6.31
N PRO A 358 -3.83 16.12 -6.60
CA PRO A 358 -4.85 15.09 -6.75
C PRO A 358 -4.48 14.06 -7.83
N ASN A 359 -4.79 12.79 -7.58
CA ASN A 359 -4.46 11.67 -8.46
C ASN A 359 -5.28 11.79 -9.77
N PRO A 360 -4.67 12.11 -10.92
CA PRO A 360 -5.42 12.36 -12.17
C PRO A 360 -6.00 11.07 -12.80
N TYR A 361 -5.92 9.93 -12.11
CA TYR A 361 -6.24 8.60 -12.63
C TYR A 361 -7.62 8.06 -12.20
N ASP A 362 -8.35 8.74 -11.31
CA ASP A 362 -9.63 8.21 -10.79
C ASP A 362 -10.80 8.28 -11.80
N SER A 363 -10.63 9.02 -12.90
CA SER A 363 -11.69 9.23 -13.92
C SER A 363 -11.48 8.48 -15.24
N VAL A 364 -10.46 7.60 -15.35
CA VAL A 364 -10.19 6.88 -16.62
C VAL A 364 -10.86 5.51 -16.66
N LYS A 365 -11.37 5.10 -17.83
CA LYS A 365 -11.86 3.73 -18.05
C LYS A 365 -10.66 2.78 -18.12
N VAL A 366 -10.67 1.73 -17.29
CA VAL A 366 -9.57 0.76 -17.17
C VAL A 366 -9.96 -0.59 -17.78
N ALA A 367 -9.08 -1.19 -18.57
CA ALA A 367 -9.29 -2.47 -19.21
C ALA A 367 -9.29 -3.63 -18.20
N ASN A 368 -10.31 -4.49 -18.27
CA ASN A 368 -10.42 -5.67 -17.42
C ASN A 368 -9.76 -6.91 -18.06
N LEU A 369 -8.43 -6.93 -18.03
CA LEU A 369 -7.63 -7.99 -18.64
C LEU A 369 -7.41 -9.18 -17.70
N PHE A 370 -7.29 -10.38 -18.27
CA PHE A 370 -6.88 -11.58 -17.52
C PHE A 370 -5.47 -11.42 -16.95
N THR A 371 -5.21 -12.16 -15.86
CA THR A 371 -3.90 -12.27 -15.23
C THR A 371 -3.48 -13.73 -15.22
N VAL A 372 -2.25 -14.00 -15.66
CA VAL A 372 -1.63 -15.32 -15.71
C VAL A 372 -0.39 -15.32 -14.83
N ARG A 373 -0.24 -16.29 -13.94
CA ARG A 373 0.95 -16.45 -13.09
C ARG A 373 2.05 -17.21 -13.80
N PHE A 374 3.21 -16.58 -13.96
CA PHE A 374 4.32 -17.16 -14.70
C PHE A 374 4.86 -18.44 -14.06
N SER A 375 4.96 -18.51 -12.73
CA SER A 375 5.48 -19.70 -12.05
C SER A 375 4.65 -20.97 -12.32
N ASN A 376 3.35 -20.82 -12.50
CA ASN A 376 2.44 -21.95 -12.70
C ASN A 376 2.56 -22.55 -14.11
N LEU A 377 3.15 -21.81 -15.06
CA LEU A 377 3.37 -22.28 -16.43
C LEU A 377 4.51 -23.31 -16.55
N PHE A 378 5.45 -23.33 -15.60
CA PHE A 378 6.52 -24.34 -15.57
C PHE A 378 5.96 -25.76 -15.34
N ASP A 379 4.97 -25.88 -14.46
CA ASP A 379 4.34 -27.16 -14.11
C ASP A 379 3.15 -27.51 -15.02
N ARG A 380 2.90 -26.72 -16.07
CA ARG A 380 1.75 -26.88 -16.98
C ARG A 380 0.42 -26.94 -16.24
N ASP A 381 0.24 -26.08 -15.24
CA ASP A 381 -1.03 -26.02 -14.50
C ASP A 381 -2.21 -25.82 -15.47
N SER A 382 -3.18 -26.72 -15.41
CA SER A 382 -4.26 -26.78 -16.40
C SER A 382 -5.19 -25.57 -16.35
N LYS A 383 -5.38 -24.95 -15.17
CA LYS A 383 -6.21 -23.74 -15.02
C LYS A 383 -5.49 -22.52 -15.57
N GLU A 384 -4.18 -22.45 -15.33
CA GLU A 384 -3.34 -21.38 -15.84
C GLU A 384 -3.27 -21.41 -17.38
N LEU A 385 -3.10 -22.59 -17.96
CA LEU A 385 -3.12 -22.79 -19.42
C LEU A 385 -4.47 -22.42 -20.04
N ASP A 386 -5.59 -22.82 -19.42
CA ASP A 386 -6.93 -22.45 -19.86
C ASP A 386 -7.15 -20.93 -19.80
N THR A 387 -6.66 -20.27 -18.74
CA THR A 387 -6.70 -18.81 -18.60
C THR A 387 -5.88 -18.12 -19.68
N LEU A 388 -4.67 -18.60 -19.96
CA LEU A 388 -3.79 -18.10 -21.01
C LEU A 388 -4.45 -18.17 -22.39
N LEU A 389 -5.04 -19.33 -22.74
CA LEU A 389 -5.77 -19.51 -24.00
C LEU A 389 -6.95 -18.54 -24.12
N LYS A 390 -7.80 -18.48 -23.10
CA LYS A 390 -8.97 -17.58 -23.08
C LYS A 390 -8.58 -16.12 -23.22
N ALA A 391 -7.47 -15.72 -22.60
CA ALA A 391 -6.97 -14.36 -22.70
C ALA A 391 -6.47 -14.03 -24.11
N CYS A 392 -5.73 -14.94 -24.76
CA CYS A 392 -5.30 -14.79 -26.16
C CYS A 392 -6.49 -14.75 -27.14
N GLU A 393 -7.55 -15.53 -26.89
CA GLU A 393 -8.75 -15.57 -27.72
C GLU A 393 -9.66 -14.35 -27.53
N ARG A 394 -9.83 -13.89 -26.28
CA ARG A 394 -10.77 -12.81 -25.96
C ARG A 394 -10.16 -11.44 -26.21
N ASP A 395 -9.02 -11.17 -25.56
CA ASP A 395 -8.46 -9.81 -25.41
C ASP A 395 -7.21 -9.61 -26.28
N GLY A 396 -6.38 -10.64 -26.42
CA GLY A 396 -5.04 -10.51 -27.00
C GLY A 396 -4.03 -9.79 -26.11
N PHE A 397 -4.47 -9.26 -24.97
CA PHE A 397 -3.65 -8.61 -23.94
C PHE A 397 -3.82 -9.33 -22.60
N ILE A 398 -2.71 -9.53 -21.89
CA ILE A 398 -2.68 -10.34 -20.65
C ILE A 398 -1.72 -9.69 -19.65
N TYR A 399 -2.08 -9.65 -18.38
CA TYR A 399 -1.07 -9.41 -17.33
C TYR A 399 -0.35 -10.72 -17.01
N LEU A 400 0.97 -10.73 -17.15
CA LEU A 400 1.80 -11.82 -16.65
C LEU A 400 2.33 -11.43 -15.26
N ASP A 401 1.85 -12.11 -14.23
CA ASP A 401 2.32 -11.98 -12.84
C ASP A 401 3.71 -12.62 -12.73
N LEU A 402 4.69 -11.79 -12.42
CA LEU A 402 6.12 -12.12 -12.30
C LEU A 402 6.62 -11.78 -10.89
N GLN A 403 5.75 -11.80 -9.88
CA GLN A 403 6.12 -11.51 -8.49
C GLN A 403 6.85 -12.68 -7.79
N ASP A 404 6.84 -13.86 -8.40
CA ASP A 404 7.51 -15.04 -7.86
C ASP A 404 9.04 -14.90 -7.88
N SER A 405 9.69 -15.61 -6.95
CA SER A 405 11.15 -15.57 -6.78
C SER A 405 11.93 -15.99 -8.03
N SER A 406 11.35 -16.80 -8.90
CA SER A 406 11.93 -17.21 -10.19
C SER A 406 12.16 -16.03 -11.15
N SER A 407 11.39 -14.95 -11.00
CA SER A 407 11.47 -13.75 -11.84
C SER A 407 12.37 -12.66 -11.24
N ALA A 408 12.91 -12.88 -10.03
CA ALA A 408 13.70 -11.85 -9.33
C ALA A 408 14.93 -11.38 -10.12
N LYS A 409 15.58 -12.28 -10.90
CA LYS A 409 16.71 -11.88 -11.75
C LYS A 409 16.27 -10.97 -12.89
N LEU A 410 15.16 -11.30 -13.57
CA LEU A 410 14.60 -10.49 -14.65
C LEU A 410 14.33 -9.05 -14.20
N TRP A 411 13.74 -8.87 -13.01
CA TRP A 411 13.47 -7.54 -12.46
C TRP A 411 14.75 -6.76 -12.17
N ARG A 412 15.76 -7.40 -11.56
CA ARG A 412 17.07 -6.75 -11.35
C ARG A 412 17.73 -6.33 -12.65
N ASP A 413 17.65 -7.17 -13.67
CA ASP A 413 18.24 -6.86 -14.98
C ASP A 413 17.46 -5.74 -15.68
N LEU A 414 16.11 -5.78 -15.65
CA LEU A 414 15.23 -4.74 -16.18
C LEU A 414 15.55 -3.37 -15.58
N ASP A 415 15.70 -3.28 -14.26
CA ASP A 415 16.02 -2.03 -13.57
C ASP A 415 17.34 -1.45 -14.10
N ARG A 416 18.38 -2.29 -14.19
CA ARG A 416 19.70 -1.87 -14.66
C ARG A 416 19.71 -1.44 -16.13
N VAL A 417 19.10 -2.23 -17.03
CA VAL A 417 19.03 -1.84 -18.46
C VAL A 417 18.18 -0.58 -18.65
N SER A 418 17.13 -0.40 -17.86
CA SER A 418 16.28 0.80 -17.90
C SER A 418 17.06 2.04 -17.48
N GLU A 419 17.90 1.95 -16.44
CA GLU A 419 18.75 3.07 -16.02
C GLU A 419 19.82 3.43 -17.04
N ILE A 420 20.41 2.44 -17.70
CA ILE A 420 21.37 2.63 -18.79
C ILE A 420 20.69 3.31 -19.98
N ALA A 421 19.54 2.78 -20.42
CA ALA A 421 18.77 3.34 -21.53
C ALA A 421 18.33 4.79 -21.25
N LYS A 422 17.86 5.09 -20.03
CA LYS A 422 17.48 6.46 -19.62
C LYS A 422 18.65 7.44 -19.72
N ARG A 423 19.82 7.05 -19.22
CA ARG A 423 21.05 7.87 -19.36
C ARG A 423 21.42 8.09 -20.81
N TRP A 424 21.26 7.08 -21.65
CA TRP A 424 21.50 7.20 -23.08
C TRP A 424 20.49 8.13 -23.77
N PHE A 425 19.19 8.03 -23.47
CA PHE A 425 18.16 8.91 -24.03
C PHE A 425 18.34 10.38 -23.65
N SER A 426 18.93 10.67 -22.49
CA SER A 426 19.21 12.05 -22.05
C SER A 426 20.31 12.76 -22.84
N GLN A 427 21.01 12.05 -23.74
CA GLN A 427 22.00 12.67 -24.63
C GLN A 427 21.31 13.56 -25.67
N PRO A 428 22.01 14.60 -26.18
CA PRO A 428 21.55 15.37 -27.33
C PRO A 428 21.19 14.47 -28.52
N VAL A 429 20.22 14.89 -29.33
CA VAL A 429 19.75 14.10 -30.48
C VAL A 429 20.86 13.85 -31.49
N GLU A 430 21.79 14.81 -31.64
CA GLU A 430 22.96 14.72 -32.51
C GLU A 430 23.91 13.59 -32.11
N ASP A 431 23.99 13.29 -30.81
CA ASP A 431 24.79 12.17 -30.31
C ASP A 431 24.06 10.85 -30.48
N LYS A 432 22.75 10.81 -30.21
CA LYS A 432 21.93 9.62 -30.43
C LYS A 432 21.89 9.19 -31.89
N LEU A 433 21.86 10.16 -32.82
CA LEU A 433 21.89 9.93 -34.28
C LEU A 433 23.19 9.26 -34.78
N LYS A 434 24.27 9.27 -33.99
CA LYS A 434 25.52 8.54 -34.33
C LYS A 434 25.39 7.04 -34.12
N THR A 435 24.29 6.57 -33.51
CA THR A 435 24.07 5.15 -33.22
C THR A 435 23.94 4.35 -34.51
N PRO A 436 24.72 3.26 -34.68
CA PRO A 436 24.61 2.40 -35.83
C PRO A 436 23.17 1.91 -36.03
N THR A 437 22.60 2.22 -37.19
CA THR A 437 21.23 1.82 -37.56
C THR A 437 21.29 1.01 -38.84
N VAL A 438 21.33 -0.31 -38.69
CA VAL A 438 21.56 -1.26 -39.79
C VAL A 438 20.28 -1.96 -40.25
N SER A 439 19.17 -1.83 -39.51
CA SER A 439 17.87 -2.34 -39.93
C SER A 439 16.71 -1.66 -39.21
N LEU A 440 15.48 -1.91 -39.66
CA LEU A 440 14.26 -1.45 -38.98
C LEU A 440 14.11 -2.03 -37.57
N ALA A 441 14.78 -3.16 -37.27
CA ALA A 441 14.78 -3.82 -35.98
C ALA A 441 16.00 -3.50 -35.09
N HIS A 442 16.96 -2.71 -35.59
CA HIS A 442 18.23 -2.43 -34.90
C HIS A 442 18.73 -1.00 -35.14
N GLY A 443 18.99 -0.26 -34.07
CA GLY A 443 19.51 1.10 -34.09
C GLY A 443 18.58 2.12 -33.43
N PHE A 444 18.80 3.40 -33.72
CA PHE A 444 18.04 4.51 -33.15
C PHE A 444 16.94 4.98 -34.10
N LYS A 445 15.80 5.37 -33.52
CA LYS A 445 14.70 6.06 -34.20
C LYS A 445 14.36 7.33 -33.43
N ALA A 446 14.49 8.48 -34.09
CA ALA A 446 14.08 9.78 -33.54
C ALA A 446 12.55 9.95 -33.53
N THR A 447 12.06 10.98 -32.83
CA THR A 447 10.65 11.41 -32.88
C THR A 447 10.27 11.86 -34.29
N GLY A 448 8.97 11.85 -34.61
CA GLY A 448 8.46 12.44 -35.85
C GLY A 448 8.54 11.57 -37.11
N ASN A 449 9.09 10.35 -37.03
CA ASN A 449 9.31 9.49 -38.20
C ASN A 449 8.04 8.75 -38.67
N GLN A 450 7.07 8.49 -37.80
CA GLN A 450 5.84 7.72 -38.10
C GLN A 450 4.58 8.56 -37.85
N SER A 451 3.44 8.09 -38.34
CA SER A 451 2.13 8.71 -38.05
C SER A 451 1.76 8.53 -36.56
N GLY A 452 1.33 9.61 -35.92
CA GLY A 452 1.03 9.68 -34.48
C GLY A 452 -0.42 9.34 -34.11
N ALA A 453 -0.75 9.43 -32.82
CA ALA A 453 -2.09 9.13 -32.27
C ALA A 453 -3.17 10.17 -32.63
N VAL A 454 -2.77 11.31 -33.17
CA VAL A 454 -3.66 12.37 -33.62
C VAL A 454 -3.56 12.47 -35.15
N LYS A 455 -4.72 12.56 -35.82
CA LYS A 455 -4.81 12.59 -37.28
C LYS A 455 -3.95 13.70 -37.88
N SER A 456 -3.22 13.39 -38.94
CA SER A 456 -2.32 14.29 -39.67
C SER A 456 -1.06 14.72 -38.90
N LEU A 457 -0.82 14.17 -37.71
CA LEU A 457 0.31 14.51 -36.86
C LEU A 457 1.27 13.33 -36.75
N LYS A 458 2.52 13.62 -36.39
CA LYS A 458 3.57 12.60 -36.30
C LYS A 458 3.66 12.02 -34.88
N ASP A 459 4.37 10.92 -34.75
CA ASP A 459 4.56 10.26 -33.46
C ASP A 459 5.47 11.09 -32.52
N GLY A 460 5.23 10.98 -31.21
CA GLY A 460 5.96 11.72 -30.19
C GLY A 460 6.94 10.85 -29.38
N PHE A 461 7.55 9.83 -29.97
CA PHE A 461 8.48 8.95 -29.23
C PHE A 461 9.77 8.67 -29.99
N GLU A 462 10.84 8.49 -29.24
CA GLU A 462 12.11 7.99 -29.75
C GLU A 462 12.38 6.58 -29.22
N ALA A 463 13.21 5.83 -29.91
CA ALA A 463 13.46 4.43 -29.59
C ALA A 463 14.88 3.96 -29.87
N LEU A 464 15.41 3.15 -28.94
CA LEU A 464 16.64 2.39 -29.12
C LEU A 464 16.27 0.91 -29.29
N LYS A 465 16.64 0.34 -30.44
CA LYS A 465 16.27 -1.01 -30.88
C LYS A 465 17.52 -1.87 -30.92
N ILE A 466 17.47 -3.02 -30.29
CA ILE A 466 18.58 -3.97 -30.21
C ILE A 466 18.07 -5.29 -30.79
N GLY A 467 18.27 -5.43 -32.10
CA GLY A 467 17.96 -6.67 -32.80
C GLY A 467 18.75 -7.84 -32.20
N ARG A 468 18.07 -8.98 -32.01
CA ARG A 468 18.66 -10.16 -31.38
C ARG A 468 19.79 -10.75 -32.22
N SER A 469 19.66 -10.71 -33.54
CA SER A 469 20.69 -11.22 -34.46
C SER A 469 22.00 -10.44 -34.34
N GLU A 470 21.91 -9.11 -34.23
CA GLU A 470 23.05 -8.22 -34.01
C GLU A 470 23.63 -8.40 -32.62
N LEU A 471 22.77 -8.51 -31.59
CA LEU A 471 23.21 -8.77 -30.23
C LEU A 471 24.00 -10.07 -30.16
N LEU A 472 23.44 -11.21 -30.58
CA LEU A 472 24.12 -12.51 -30.54
C LEU A 472 25.37 -12.54 -31.43
N GLY A 473 25.31 -11.90 -32.59
CA GLY A 473 26.45 -11.84 -33.52
C GLY A 473 27.53 -10.82 -33.12
N ARG A 474 27.28 -9.99 -32.09
CA ARG A 474 28.20 -8.96 -31.59
C ARG A 474 28.72 -8.02 -32.67
N TRP A 475 27.83 -7.53 -33.54
CA TRP A 475 28.19 -6.61 -34.62
C TRP A 475 27.20 -5.44 -34.71
N ALA A 476 27.74 -4.27 -35.11
CA ALA A 476 27.00 -3.02 -35.26
C ALA A 476 26.19 -2.61 -34.01
N LEU A 477 26.69 -2.94 -32.81
CA LEU A 477 26.00 -2.64 -31.57
C LEU A 477 26.13 -1.14 -31.21
N PRO A 478 25.10 -0.51 -30.64
CA PRO A 478 25.25 0.79 -30.01
C PRO A 478 26.31 0.72 -28.91
N SER A 479 27.16 1.73 -28.76
CA SER A 479 28.24 1.75 -27.76
C SER A 479 27.72 1.48 -26.34
N VAL A 480 26.55 2.02 -25.99
CA VAL A 480 25.88 1.78 -24.70
C VAL A 480 25.60 0.29 -24.44
N VAL A 481 25.35 -0.49 -25.49
CA VAL A 481 25.14 -1.94 -25.41
C VAL A 481 26.49 -2.65 -25.33
N GLU A 482 27.49 -2.25 -26.11
CA GLU A 482 28.84 -2.84 -26.07
C GLU A 482 29.48 -2.72 -24.68
N GLU A 483 29.37 -1.53 -24.07
CA GLU A 483 29.88 -1.25 -22.72
C GLU A 483 29.16 -2.06 -21.62
N ASN A 484 27.95 -2.56 -21.89
CA ASN A 484 27.10 -3.27 -20.93
C ASN A 484 26.67 -4.64 -21.46
N LEU A 485 27.49 -5.25 -22.32
CA LEU A 485 27.09 -6.37 -23.18
C LEU A 485 26.46 -7.54 -22.43
N GLU A 486 27.09 -7.99 -21.36
CA GLU A 486 26.63 -9.13 -20.57
C GLU A 486 25.21 -8.90 -20.03
N LEU A 487 24.92 -7.69 -19.54
CA LEU A 487 23.62 -7.36 -18.97
C LEU A 487 22.52 -7.34 -20.05
N PHE A 488 22.79 -6.72 -21.20
CA PHE A 488 21.83 -6.68 -22.31
C PHE A 488 21.57 -8.08 -22.88
N ASP A 489 22.61 -8.91 -23.00
CA ASP A 489 22.51 -10.29 -23.46
C ASP A 489 21.67 -11.17 -22.51
N GLN A 490 21.93 -11.06 -21.20
CA GLN A 490 21.18 -11.78 -20.16
C GLN A 490 19.72 -11.35 -20.11
N PHE A 491 19.45 -10.05 -20.17
CA PHE A 491 18.09 -9.54 -20.16
C PHE A 491 17.31 -9.95 -21.42
N ASN A 492 17.94 -9.80 -22.59
CA ASN A 492 17.38 -10.26 -23.87
C ASN A 492 17.03 -11.75 -23.85
N THR A 493 17.95 -12.58 -23.36
CA THR A 493 17.75 -14.03 -23.22
C THR A 493 16.58 -14.36 -22.28
N SER A 494 16.45 -13.63 -21.16
CA SER A 494 15.37 -13.84 -20.20
C SER A 494 14.00 -13.50 -20.80
N CYS A 495 13.88 -12.36 -21.49
CA CYS A 495 12.66 -11.99 -22.20
C CYS A 495 12.30 -12.99 -23.31
N HIS A 496 13.31 -13.43 -24.07
CA HIS A 496 13.13 -14.41 -25.13
C HIS A 496 12.60 -15.74 -24.60
N PHE A 497 13.18 -16.23 -23.50
CA PHE A 497 12.77 -17.46 -22.84
C PHE A 497 11.31 -17.40 -22.38
N ILE A 498 10.90 -16.33 -21.70
CA ILE A 498 9.53 -16.16 -21.19
C ILE A 498 8.51 -16.29 -22.34
N LEU A 499 8.75 -15.59 -23.45
CA LEU A 499 7.81 -15.62 -24.57
C LEU A 499 7.82 -16.95 -25.32
N LYS A 500 8.97 -17.62 -25.45
CA LYS A 500 9.00 -18.99 -26.02
C LYS A 500 8.28 -19.99 -25.12
N LEU A 501 8.40 -19.88 -23.80
CA LEU A 501 7.66 -20.72 -22.86
C LEU A 501 6.14 -20.51 -22.99
N LEU A 502 5.69 -19.27 -23.19
CA LEU A 502 4.28 -18.98 -23.45
C LEU A 502 3.77 -19.63 -24.76
N LEU A 503 4.55 -19.58 -25.84
CA LEU A 503 4.18 -20.25 -27.11
C LEU A 503 4.12 -21.76 -26.99
N ASP A 504 5.04 -22.32 -26.23
CA ASP A 504 5.11 -23.74 -25.93
C ASP A 504 3.89 -24.18 -25.09
N CYS A 505 3.51 -23.38 -24.09
CA CYS A 505 2.27 -23.55 -23.32
C CYS A 505 1.00 -23.42 -24.20
N LEU A 506 0.95 -22.44 -25.09
CA LEU A 506 -0.17 -22.26 -26.03
C LEU A 506 -0.28 -23.45 -26.99
N SER A 507 0.84 -23.97 -27.48
CA SER A 507 0.87 -25.15 -28.34
C SER A 507 0.33 -26.38 -27.63
N ASP A 508 0.70 -26.59 -26.36
CA ASP A 508 0.16 -27.66 -25.53
C ASP A 508 -1.36 -27.47 -25.30
N GLY A 509 -1.80 -26.27 -24.95
CA GLY A 509 -3.20 -25.94 -24.75
C GLY A 509 -4.07 -26.12 -26.00
N LEU A 510 -3.50 -25.91 -27.19
CA LEU A 510 -4.14 -26.16 -28.48
C LEU A 510 -3.99 -27.62 -28.96
N ASN A 511 -3.30 -28.48 -28.21
CA ASN A 511 -2.95 -29.85 -28.59
C ASN A 511 -2.17 -29.97 -29.92
N LEU A 512 -1.34 -28.97 -30.23
CA LEU A 512 -0.53 -28.94 -31.44
C LEU A 512 0.70 -29.85 -31.29
N ARG A 513 1.06 -30.56 -32.36
CA ARG A 513 2.14 -31.56 -32.40
C ARG A 513 3.05 -31.34 -33.59
N GLY A 514 4.33 -31.69 -33.42
CA GLY A 514 5.32 -31.64 -34.50
C GLY A 514 5.43 -30.24 -35.13
N PRO A 515 5.50 -30.13 -36.47
CA PRO A 515 5.62 -28.85 -37.18
C PRO A 515 4.44 -27.88 -37.01
N ALA A 516 3.29 -28.35 -36.50
CA ALA A 516 2.13 -27.49 -36.26
C ALA A 516 2.24 -26.67 -34.96
N ARG A 517 3.25 -26.92 -34.12
CA ARG A 517 3.45 -26.20 -32.87
C ARG A 517 3.91 -24.76 -33.12
N LEU A 518 3.33 -23.81 -32.40
CA LEU A 518 3.59 -22.37 -32.55
C LEU A 518 5.04 -22.00 -32.17
N ASP A 519 5.61 -22.68 -31.19
CA ASP A 519 7.00 -22.48 -30.75
C ASP A 519 8.03 -22.92 -31.81
N THR A 520 7.68 -23.85 -32.70
CA THR A 520 8.62 -24.37 -33.72
C THR A 520 8.95 -23.36 -34.83
N HIS A 521 8.15 -22.31 -34.98
CA HIS A 521 8.41 -21.20 -35.88
C HIS A 521 9.46 -20.20 -35.35
N HIS A 522 9.96 -20.40 -34.12
CA HIS A 522 10.87 -19.48 -33.41
C HIS A 522 12.24 -20.12 -33.19
N ARG A 523 12.87 -20.52 -34.29
CA ARG A 523 14.13 -21.26 -34.30
C ARG A 523 15.31 -20.33 -33.99
N ASP A 524 16.19 -20.77 -33.09
CA ASP A 524 17.34 -19.99 -32.65
C ASP A 524 18.49 -19.94 -33.68
N ASP A 525 18.52 -20.90 -34.59
CA ASP A 525 19.47 -21.02 -35.71
C ASP A 525 19.01 -20.28 -36.97
N ALA A 526 17.79 -19.75 -36.99
CA ALA A 526 17.25 -18.98 -38.10
C ALA A 526 17.25 -17.48 -37.80
N ARG A 527 17.37 -16.67 -38.85
CA ARG A 527 17.20 -15.22 -38.72
C ARG A 527 15.75 -14.90 -38.40
N SER A 528 15.57 -14.01 -37.43
CA SER A 528 14.29 -13.35 -37.15
C SER A 528 14.52 -11.87 -36.90
N LYS A 529 13.44 -11.10 -36.98
CA LYS A 529 13.46 -9.68 -36.58
C LYS A 529 13.22 -9.47 -35.09
N SER A 530 13.34 -10.49 -34.24
CA SER A 530 13.16 -10.32 -32.79
C SER A 530 14.06 -9.21 -32.25
N THR A 531 13.52 -8.34 -31.41
CA THR A 531 14.25 -7.13 -30.97
C THR A 531 13.86 -6.74 -29.56
N LEU A 532 14.87 -6.32 -28.79
CA LEU A 532 14.68 -5.61 -27.54
C LEU A 532 14.56 -4.12 -27.84
N TYR A 533 13.55 -3.47 -27.27
CA TYR A 533 13.09 -2.17 -27.72
C TYR A 533 12.87 -1.27 -26.51
N PHE A 534 13.65 -0.20 -26.41
CA PHE A 534 13.51 0.81 -25.38
C PHE A 534 12.80 2.01 -25.99
N LEU A 535 11.72 2.46 -25.35
CA LEU A 535 10.92 3.59 -25.79
C LEU A 535 11.07 4.74 -24.81
N HIS A 536 11.20 5.94 -25.35
CA HIS A 536 11.19 7.19 -24.61
C HIS A 536 10.22 8.18 -25.25
N TYR A 537 9.31 8.69 -24.43
CA TYR A 537 8.32 9.71 -24.78
C TYR A 537 8.69 10.99 -24.02
N PRO A 538 9.47 11.90 -24.62
CA PRO A 538 9.93 13.11 -23.96
C PRO A 538 8.79 14.10 -23.67
N PRO A 539 8.97 15.02 -22.71
CA PRO A 539 8.00 16.09 -22.42
C PRO A 539 8.07 17.24 -23.44
N GLY A 540 6.91 17.82 -23.80
CA GLY A 540 6.78 19.09 -24.54
C GLY A 540 6.49 18.95 -26.04
N THR A 541 5.80 19.87 -26.74
CA THR A 541 5.37 21.26 -26.43
C THR A 541 3.85 21.41 -26.55
N GLN A 542 3.29 22.55 -26.14
CA GLN A 542 1.86 22.93 -26.29
C GLN A 542 1.32 22.89 -27.74
N ASN A 543 2.14 22.52 -28.72
CA ASN A 543 1.68 22.18 -30.05
C ASN A 543 1.23 20.72 -30.06
N LEU A 544 -0.04 20.51 -30.40
CA LEU A 544 -0.69 19.21 -30.60
C LEU A 544 0.03 18.27 -31.60
N ASN A 545 1.16 18.68 -32.19
CA ASN A 545 1.72 18.16 -33.43
C ASN A 545 2.45 16.81 -33.34
N GLU A 546 2.76 16.33 -32.14
CA GLU A 546 3.52 15.08 -31.92
C GLU A 546 2.98 14.35 -30.67
N VAL A 547 1.95 13.51 -30.83
CA VAL A 547 1.31 12.84 -29.69
C VAL A 547 1.32 11.33 -29.88
N GLY A 548 2.03 10.64 -29.00
CA GLY A 548 1.89 9.20 -28.82
C GLY A 548 2.20 8.36 -30.07
N GLN A 549 1.65 7.15 -30.11
CA GLN A 549 1.74 6.24 -31.27
C GLN A 549 0.32 5.93 -31.76
N ASN A 550 0.12 5.92 -33.08
CA ASN A 550 -1.17 5.67 -33.70
C ASN A 550 -1.79 4.34 -33.27
N MET A 551 -3.09 4.17 -33.48
CA MET A 551 -3.77 2.88 -33.36
C MET A 551 -3.13 1.86 -34.31
N HIS A 552 -2.74 0.71 -33.79
CA HIS A 552 -2.15 -0.39 -34.55
C HIS A 552 -2.29 -1.72 -33.79
N THR A 553 -1.94 -2.81 -34.48
CA THR A 553 -1.53 -4.07 -33.85
C THR A 553 -0.04 -4.28 -34.02
N ASP A 554 0.56 -5.14 -33.21
CA ASP A 554 1.99 -5.46 -33.32
C ASP A 554 2.26 -6.43 -34.49
N ILE A 555 3.40 -6.29 -35.16
CA ILE A 555 3.77 -7.12 -36.34
C ILE A 555 4.01 -8.60 -35.97
N GLY A 556 4.68 -8.83 -34.84
CA GLY A 556 5.36 -10.09 -34.52
C GLY A 556 4.44 -11.21 -34.02
N THR A 557 4.97 -12.01 -33.10
CA THR A 557 4.24 -13.13 -32.49
C THR A 557 3.70 -12.76 -31.11
N LEU A 558 4.60 -12.42 -30.19
CA LEU A 558 4.27 -11.97 -28.84
C LEU A 558 5.14 -10.77 -28.46
N THR A 559 4.60 -9.85 -27.68
CA THR A 559 5.36 -8.76 -27.06
C THR A 559 5.33 -8.93 -25.55
N LEU A 560 6.50 -8.89 -24.91
CA LEU A 560 6.64 -8.74 -23.47
C LEU A 560 6.89 -7.26 -23.19
N LEU A 561 5.95 -6.57 -22.54
CA LEU A 561 5.98 -5.14 -22.31
C LEU A 561 6.07 -4.82 -20.82
N PHE A 562 7.07 -4.01 -20.46
CA PHE A 562 7.21 -3.36 -19.17
C PHE A 562 6.87 -1.87 -19.31
N ALA A 563 5.67 -1.49 -18.86
CA ALA A 563 5.15 -0.13 -18.95
C ALA A 563 4.79 0.39 -17.53
N PRO A 564 5.74 1.00 -16.81
CA PRO A 564 5.51 1.45 -15.42
C PRO A 564 4.63 2.70 -15.31
N GLN A 565 4.37 3.40 -16.43
CA GLN A 565 3.59 4.64 -16.49
C GLN A 565 2.37 4.47 -17.37
N TRP A 566 1.28 5.15 -17.00
CA TRP A 566 0.05 5.19 -17.79
C TRP A 566 0.30 5.73 -19.19
N GLY A 567 -0.47 5.23 -20.16
CA GLY A 567 -0.44 5.73 -21.53
C GLY A 567 -0.78 4.69 -22.59
N LEU A 568 -0.90 3.41 -22.21
CA LEU A 568 -1.34 2.36 -23.12
C LEU A 568 -2.87 2.26 -23.08
N GLN A 569 -3.51 2.27 -24.24
CA GLN A 569 -4.93 2.00 -24.39
C GLN A 569 -5.16 0.84 -25.35
N VAL A 570 -6.17 0.02 -25.06
CA VAL A 570 -6.62 -1.10 -25.89
C VAL A 570 -8.10 -0.91 -26.21
N VAL A 571 -8.52 -1.38 -27.39
CA VAL A 571 -9.94 -1.44 -27.73
C VAL A 571 -10.54 -2.66 -27.05
N SER A 572 -11.58 -2.46 -26.24
CA SER A 572 -12.29 -3.54 -25.59
C SER A 572 -13.05 -4.37 -26.63
N PRO A 573 -12.81 -5.68 -26.72
CA PRO A 573 -13.57 -6.55 -27.61
C PRO A 573 -15.04 -6.69 -27.19
N VAL A 574 -15.39 -6.31 -25.96
CA VAL A 574 -16.74 -6.40 -25.40
C VAL A 574 -17.51 -5.11 -25.62
N THR A 575 -16.88 -3.96 -25.36
CA THR A 575 -17.57 -2.66 -25.39
C THR A 575 -17.29 -1.84 -26.65
N GLY A 576 -16.25 -2.20 -27.43
CA GLY A 576 -15.74 -1.41 -28.54
C GLY A 576 -15.06 -0.10 -28.13
N ALA A 577 -14.95 0.18 -26.82
CA ALA A 577 -14.40 1.42 -26.31
C ALA A 577 -12.88 1.33 -26.08
N TRP A 578 -12.21 2.47 -26.18
CA TRP A 578 -10.83 2.63 -25.73
C TRP A 578 -10.75 2.61 -24.20
N GLU A 579 -9.98 1.66 -23.67
CA GLU A 579 -9.76 1.47 -22.23
C GLU A 579 -8.26 1.52 -21.92
N TYR A 580 -7.88 2.18 -20.83
CA TYR A 580 -6.49 2.25 -20.40
C TYR A 580 -6.04 0.94 -19.76
N VAL A 581 -4.85 0.50 -20.11
CA VAL A 581 -4.17 -0.59 -19.42
C VAL A 581 -3.44 -0.02 -18.20
N GLN A 582 -3.88 -0.42 -17.02
CA GLN A 582 -3.32 0.04 -15.75
C GLN A 582 -1.89 -0.51 -15.55
N PRO A 583 -0.89 0.34 -15.27
CA PRO A 583 0.40 -0.14 -14.81
C PRO A 583 0.25 -0.91 -13.49
N ARG A 584 0.65 -2.19 -13.48
CA ARG A 584 0.63 -3.05 -12.30
C ARG A 584 2.05 -3.43 -11.89
N GLU A 585 2.41 -3.11 -10.65
CA GLU A 585 3.71 -3.49 -10.11
C GLU A 585 3.86 -5.02 -10.10
N GLY A 586 5.05 -5.52 -10.43
CA GLY A 586 5.33 -6.95 -10.48
C GLY A 586 4.69 -7.69 -11.67
N HIS A 587 4.05 -6.98 -12.60
CA HIS A 587 3.45 -7.57 -13.79
C HIS A 587 4.11 -7.03 -15.06
N ALA A 588 4.26 -7.91 -16.04
CA ALA A 588 4.45 -7.49 -17.44
C ALA A 588 3.12 -7.58 -18.19
N ILE A 589 3.03 -6.89 -19.32
CA ILE A 589 1.89 -7.02 -20.25
C ILE A 589 2.35 -7.89 -21.41
N ILE A 590 1.59 -8.94 -21.72
CA ILE A 590 1.77 -9.76 -22.91
C ILE A 590 0.78 -9.28 -23.96
N ASN A 591 1.28 -9.02 -25.16
CA ASN A 591 0.46 -8.73 -26.34
C ASN A 591 0.60 -9.85 -27.37
N VAL A 592 -0.52 -10.36 -27.87
CA VAL A 592 -0.62 -11.19 -29.07
C VAL A 592 -0.49 -10.29 -30.30
N ALA A 593 0.45 -10.62 -31.17
CA ALA A 593 0.74 -9.87 -32.37
C ALA A 593 0.24 -10.61 -33.64
N ASP A 594 0.28 -9.94 -34.79
CA ASP A 594 -0.34 -10.41 -36.03
C ASP A 594 0.13 -11.80 -36.46
N THR A 595 1.44 -12.06 -36.40
CA THR A 595 2.01 -13.35 -36.84
C THR A 595 1.42 -14.50 -36.02
N LEU A 596 1.22 -14.32 -34.71
CA LEU A 596 0.59 -15.34 -33.87
C LEU A 596 -0.90 -15.50 -34.20
N ARG A 597 -1.60 -14.39 -34.45
CA ARG A 597 -2.98 -14.43 -34.95
C ARG A 597 -3.05 -15.27 -36.22
N PHE A 598 -2.20 -15.02 -37.20
CA PHE A 598 -2.20 -15.74 -38.48
C PHE A 598 -1.83 -17.22 -38.33
N LEU A 599 -0.77 -17.54 -37.57
CA LEU A 599 -0.36 -18.92 -37.29
C LEU A 599 -1.44 -19.71 -36.53
N SER A 600 -2.24 -19.04 -35.70
CA SER A 600 -3.39 -19.64 -35.01
C SER A 600 -4.65 -19.72 -35.89
N ASN A 601 -4.54 -19.45 -37.19
CA ASN A 601 -5.66 -19.35 -38.12
C ASN A 601 -6.73 -18.36 -37.65
N LYS A 602 -6.30 -17.17 -37.23
CA LYS A 602 -7.10 -16.06 -36.71
C LYS A 602 -7.88 -16.39 -35.42
N ARG A 603 -7.53 -17.48 -34.71
CA ARG A 603 -8.14 -17.86 -33.42
C ARG A 603 -7.76 -16.89 -32.30
N PHE A 604 -6.47 -16.55 -32.19
CA PHE A 604 -6.01 -15.56 -31.22
C PHE A 604 -6.13 -14.16 -31.78
N ARG A 605 -6.55 -13.22 -30.94
CA ARG A 605 -6.75 -11.83 -31.35
C ARG A 605 -5.46 -11.06 -31.17
N SER A 606 -5.07 -10.32 -32.21
CA SER A 606 -4.06 -9.29 -32.02
C SER A 606 -4.72 -8.05 -31.43
N ALA A 607 -4.22 -7.56 -30.30
CA ALA A 607 -4.89 -6.47 -29.62
C ALA A 607 -4.68 -5.14 -30.35
N LEU A 608 -5.80 -4.53 -30.78
CA LEU A 608 -5.80 -3.20 -31.36
C LEU A 608 -5.58 -2.18 -30.25
N HIS A 609 -4.44 -1.51 -30.28
CA HIS A 609 -4.00 -0.65 -29.20
C HIS A 609 -3.40 0.65 -29.72
N ARG A 610 -3.30 1.66 -28.84
CA ARG A 610 -2.63 2.93 -29.11
C ARG A 610 -1.92 3.43 -27.88
N VAL A 611 -1.00 4.37 -28.07
CA VAL A 611 -0.28 4.98 -26.97
C VAL A 611 -0.67 6.45 -26.89
N LEU A 612 -1.41 6.81 -25.83
CA LEU A 612 -1.90 8.16 -25.58
C LEU A 612 -1.74 8.50 -24.09
N PRO A 613 -0.97 9.54 -23.71
CA PRO A 613 -0.86 9.93 -22.31
C PRO A 613 -2.21 10.39 -21.75
N ILE A 614 -2.39 10.24 -20.44
CA ILE A 614 -3.62 10.69 -19.77
C ILE A 614 -3.74 12.22 -19.93
N GLY A 615 -4.91 12.66 -20.42
CA GLY A 615 -5.16 14.06 -20.75
C GLY A 615 -4.61 14.50 -22.11
N GLY A 616 -4.09 13.58 -22.93
CA GLY A 616 -3.67 13.83 -24.32
C GLY A 616 -2.36 14.59 -24.47
N VAL A 617 -1.67 14.92 -23.37
CA VAL A 617 -0.41 15.68 -23.38
C VAL A 617 0.65 14.95 -22.54
N GLN A 618 1.82 14.70 -23.13
CA GLN A 618 2.97 14.12 -22.42
C GLN A 618 3.67 15.22 -21.62
N LYS A 619 3.40 15.27 -20.30
CA LYS A 619 3.94 16.31 -19.40
C LYS A 619 5.29 15.96 -18.78
N GLU A 620 5.61 14.68 -18.73
CA GLU A 620 6.80 14.11 -18.11
C GLU A 620 7.45 13.11 -19.06
N ASP A 621 8.72 12.79 -18.87
CA ASP A 621 9.34 11.68 -19.59
C ASP A 621 8.60 10.37 -19.26
N ARG A 622 8.19 9.64 -20.30
CA ARG A 622 7.63 8.30 -20.15
C ARG A 622 8.53 7.28 -20.82
N TYR A 623 8.78 6.18 -20.11
CA TYR A 623 9.63 5.10 -20.61
C TYR A 623 8.86 3.78 -20.65
N ALA A 624 9.17 2.97 -21.64
CA ALA A 624 8.74 1.58 -21.69
C ALA A 624 9.86 0.71 -22.25
N VAL A 625 9.91 -0.55 -21.80
CA VAL A 625 10.81 -1.55 -22.35
C VAL A 625 9.95 -2.68 -22.90
N SER A 626 10.14 -3.04 -24.16
CA SER A 626 9.46 -4.17 -24.76
C SER A 626 10.45 -5.11 -25.41
N TYR A 627 10.13 -6.40 -25.37
CA TYR A 627 10.79 -7.41 -26.16
C TYR A 627 9.78 -7.97 -27.16
N PHE A 628 10.04 -7.78 -28.45
CA PHE A 628 9.20 -8.30 -29.52
C PHE A 628 9.76 -9.65 -29.98
N LEU A 629 9.04 -10.73 -29.68
CA LEU A 629 9.31 -12.04 -30.26
C LEU A 629 8.71 -12.11 -31.65
N ARG A 630 9.51 -12.50 -32.63
CA ARG A 630 9.10 -12.68 -34.03
C ARG A 630 9.54 -14.04 -34.53
N ALA A 631 8.71 -14.65 -35.36
CA ALA A 631 9.02 -15.91 -36.02
C ALA A 631 10.25 -15.77 -36.94
N ALA A 632 10.81 -16.91 -37.36
CA ALA A 632 11.86 -16.95 -38.37
C ALA A 632 11.38 -16.27 -39.67
N ASP A 633 12.28 -15.56 -40.34
CA ASP A 633 11.98 -14.72 -41.52
C ASP A 633 11.23 -15.49 -42.63
N ASP A 634 11.44 -16.81 -42.74
CA ASP A 634 10.84 -17.73 -43.71
C ASP A 634 9.55 -18.42 -43.24
N THR A 635 9.00 -18.02 -42.09
CA THR A 635 7.75 -18.60 -41.58
C THR A 635 6.57 -18.11 -42.41
N GLU A 636 5.92 -19.03 -43.12
CA GLU A 636 4.77 -18.76 -43.98
C GLU A 636 3.44 -18.81 -43.23
N PHE A 637 2.48 -17.97 -43.64
CA PHE A 637 1.12 -17.93 -43.13
C PHE A 637 0.17 -17.22 -44.11
N LYS A 638 -1.13 -17.32 -43.85
CA LYS A 638 -2.17 -16.50 -44.50
C LYS A 638 -2.38 -15.21 -43.72
N ASP A 639 -2.27 -14.07 -44.38
CA ASP A 639 -2.33 -12.75 -43.74
C ASP A 639 -3.77 -12.29 -43.43
N SER A 640 -3.95 -11.00 -43.12
CA SER A 640 -5.27 -10.44 -42.81
C SER A 640 -6.26 -10.53 -43.98
N ASN A 641 -5.79 -10.58 -45.22
CA ASN A 641 -6.59 -10.67 -46.44
C ASN A 641 -6.67 -12.11 -47.00
N ASP A 642 -6.17 -13.10 -46.25
CA ASP A 642 -6.05 -14.50 -46.67
C ASP A 642 -5.10 -14.71 -47.87
N GLU A 643 -4.15 -13.77 -48.05
CA GLU A 643 -3.07 -13.86 -49.03
C GLU A 643 -1.86 -14.59 -48.42
N ASP A 644 -1.08 -15.29 -49.26
CA ASP A 644 0.16 -15.93 -48.81
C ASP A 644 1.21 -14.88 -48.48
N SER A 645 1.80 -14.99 -47.29
CA SER A 645 2.87 -14.13 -46.83
C SER A 645 3.87 -14.90 -45.97
N ASP A 646 4.97 -14.24 -45.64
CA ASP A 646 5.97 -14.73 -44.69
C ASP A 646 6.28 -13.66 -43.64
N ALA A 647 6.90 -14.07 -42.53
CA ALA A 647 7.18 -13.19 -41.41
C ALA A 647 8.03 -11.96 -41.79
N LYS A 648 8.97 -12.09 -42.73
CA LYS A 648 9.82 -10.99 -43.19
C LYS A 648 9.05 -10.02 -44.09
N SER A 649 8.30 -10.55 -45.05
CA SER A 649 7.48 -9.80 -46.00
C SER A 649 6.41 -9.02 -45.25
N TRP A 650 5.68 -9.65 -44.33
CA TRP A 650 4.71 -8.98 -43.45
C TRP A 650 5.36 -7.86 -42.63
N TYR A 651 6.55 -8.13 -42.05
CA TYR A 651 7.29 -7.15 -41.28
C TYR A 651 7.66 -5.90 -42.10
N LEU A 652 8.17 -6.09 -43.32
CA LEU A 652 8.55 -4.97 -44.19
C LEU A 652 7.33 -4.17 -44.64
N THR A 653 6.27 -4.85 -45.10
CA THR A 653 5.02 -4.21 -45.54
C THR A 653 4.40 -3.40 -44.42
N LYS A 654 4.25 -3.99 -43.23
CA LYS A 654 3.62 -3.32 -42.10
C LYS A 654 4.47 -2.17 -41.55
N TYR A 655 5.79 -2.32 -41.53
CA TYR A 655 6.65 -1.22 -41.09
C TYR A 655 6.55 -0.01 -42.03
N HIS A 656 6.53 -0.26 -43.35
CA HIS A 656 6.28 0.79 -44.35
C HIS A 656 4.93 1.48 -44.12
N THR A 657 3.89 0.73 -43.78
CA THR A 657 2.57 1.31 -43.47
C THR A 657 2.61 2.30 -42.30
N TYR A 658 3.45 2.13 -41.28
CA TYR A 658 3.57 3.11 -40.17
C TYR A 658 4.02 4.51 -40.63
N GLU A 659 4.74 4.60 -41.74
CA GLU A 659 5.28 5.86 -42.28
C GLU A 659 4.28 6.56 -43.21
N LEU A 660 3.24 5.86 -43.67
CA LEU A 660 2.20 6.38 -44.54
C LEU A 660 1.24 7.35 -43.81
N PRO A 661 0.65 8.32 -44.53
CA PRO A 661 -0.42 9.17 -44.01
C PRO A 661 -1.66 8.40 -43.50
N HIS A 662 -2.38 8.95 -42.51
CA HIS A 662 -3.54 8.30 -41.86
C HIS A 662 -4.67 7.88 -42.81
N ASP A 663 -4.93 8.66 -43.86
CA ASP A 663 -5.92 8.36 -44.90
C ASP A 663 -5.57 7.08 -45.66
N VAL A 664 -4.31 6.92 -46.05
CA VAL A 664 -3.82 5.70 -46.69
C VAL A 664 -3.81 4.52 -45.72
N GLN A 665 -3.44 4.75 -44.46
CA GLN A 665 -3.44 3.72 -43.42
C GLN A 665 -4.84 3.14 -43.17
N GLY A 666 -5.89 3.99 -43.18
CA GLY A 666 -7.27 3.58 -42.89
C GLY A 666 -7.95 2.78 -44.01
N GLU A 667 -7.43 2.84 -45.23
CA GLU A 667 -7.93 2.08 -46.38
C GLU A 667 -7.41 0.63 -46.43
N GLN A 668 -6.42 0.30 -45.59
CA GLN A 668 -5.73 -0.99 -45.59
C GLN A 668 -5.95 -1.77 -44.29
N THR A 669 -5.92 -3.11 -44.38
CA THR A 669 -6.01 -4.00 -43.21
C THR A 669 -4.66 -4.14 -42.48
N VAL A 670 -3.56 -3.80 -43.13
CA VAL A 670 -2.18 -4.09 -42.68
C VAL A 670 -1.87 -3.48 -41.31
N LEU A 671 -2.22 -2.21 -41.07
CA LEU A 671 -1.86 -1.52 -39.83
C LEU A 671 -2.49 -2.16 -38.58
N SER A 672 -3.71 -2.70 -38.73
CA SER A 672 -4.49 -3.32 -37.67
C SER A 672 -4.48 -4.85 -37.72
N GLY A 673 -3.76 -5.47 -38.66
CA GLY A 673 -3.80 -6.92 -38.89
C GLY A 673 -5.21 -7.46 -39.19
N GLY A 674 -6.11 -6.60 -39.72
CA GLY A 674 -7.53 -6.89 -39.95
C GLY A 674 -8.46 -6.68 -38.74
N MET A 675 -7.92 -6.37 -37.56
CA MET A 675 -8.71 -6.25 -36.32
C MET A 675 -9.60 -5.01 -36.29
N ALA A 676 -9.23 -3.93 -37.00
CA ALA A 676 -10.07 -2.74 -37.07
C ALA A 676 -11.42 -3.04 -37.72
N GLN A 677 -11.42 -3.87 -38.77
CA GLN A 677 -12.63 -4.32 -39.46
C GLN A 677 -13.47 -5.24 -38.57
N GLU A 678 -12.85 -6.20 -37.88
CA GLU A 678 -13.55 -7.11 -36.95
C GLU A 678 -14.21 -6.37 -35.77
N LEU A 679 -13.52 -5.36 -35.23
CA LEU A 679 -14.00 -4.56 -34.10
C LEU A 679 -14.83 -3.34 -34.50
N GLN A 680 -15.02 -3.10 -35.80
CA GLN A 680 -15.64 -1.89 -36.34
C GLN A 680 -15.01 -0.59 -35.80
N ALA A 681 -13.69 -0.61 -35.58
CA ALA A 681 -12.93 0.53 -35.07
C ALA A 681 -12.61 1.52 -36.20
N THR A 682 -12.80 2.81 -35.95
CA THR A 682 -12.49 3.89 -36.91
C THR A 682 -11.13 4.51 -36.63
N PHE A 683 -10.38 4.82 -37.70
CA PHE A 683 -9.07 5.48 -37.68
C PHE A 683 -9.16 6.99 -37.40
#